data_AF-Q2G400-F1
#
_entry.id   AF-Q2G400-F1
#
_cell.length_a   1.000
_cell.length_b   1.000
_cell.length_c   1.000
_cell.angle_alpha   90.00
_cell.angle_beta   90.00
_cell.angle_gamma   90.00
#
_symmetry.space_group_name_H-M   'P 1'
#
loop_
_entity.id
_entity.type
_entity.pdbx_description
1 polymer ?
#
loop_
_entity_poly.entity_id
_entity_poly.type
_entity_poly.pdbx_seq_one_letter_code
_entity_poly.pdbx_strand_id
1 'polypeptide(L)'
;MSRAIYNNAGPNAPSVDLIAGPEFRDDFSTDGNLNGRTGWTVETRPTFSGQVNAISASGGKAGGTTGSAAFALHTASVETARVQFKIGAYGAALHHHVNIAAVDAERDWLNINVATQVSSGLQTGTITFAKVVNGASASNIAILQQWRTELGDTLESDFTEVAGVKYWTCYLNGQQAGAPVDITSWGGAFTKKHGIIGNIASSTDSFQIVDPATQVALRLYMPNRTIYRNANGSVTWFVKAYYTGPDPSGLYATVYDLSSGSEVAVSGLTDVALSSFAAAGGTATGTLSGTSSQVSSGGPFFVRVTRKRLSALIGNATCVVDGPYQTVGETDLANGQSLAVAAFSQTATTATYAQPSNCWHLEGVPTNGTTLGDAWNRRLRPISGNTTAAALANVVKTVSSVNLTVASGGVSGTAIAVRGAGSVCQQALKQSIDRAGGRVHFVHHVDGQSDVTTAQASYIAAIQAIYDDLDAYNGAAIKVLMHPLASCWKNSTGNDEQWQAVRRMQWQLTQDYPSRYFLGAYTLDCQHFDSLHFNDAGYATMLTRAGWARAKARGDVANDRNGPSLYSVTRVDAQTVYCVYDLNGADSLELANTAYASEYHGGMSFSTAATKSGGTIATKLYPTGATVDASPAGGRQGITFTFAANTFPGTVYAWAAYGKNPFNPNDNNTNTDPINLDMANKASMIRGVYSDGMKVALRPRFTTDSLDYLSAS
;
A
#
# COMPACT_ATOMS: atom_id res chain seq x y z
N MET A 1 19.93 16.11 -31.79
CA MET A 1 19.68 16.02 -30.32
C MET A 1 18.91 14.73 -30.07
N SER A 2 19.62 13.65 -29.75
CA SER A 2 19.06 12.30 -29.57
C SER A 2 18.65 12.10 -28.11
N ARG A 3 17.36 11.78 -27.90
CA ARG A 3 16.83 11.31 -26.62
C ARG A 3 17.23 9.84 -26.43
N ALA A 4 17.91 9.54 -25.33
CA ALA A 4 18.12 8.17 -24.88
C ALA A 4 16.79 7.58 -24.37
N ILE A 5 16.43 6.42 -24.93
CA ILE A 5 15.29 5.60 -24.51
C ILE A 5 15.79 4.74 -23.33
N TYR A 6 15.31 5.01 -22.11
CA TYR A 6 15.49 4.11 -20.98
C TYR A 6 14.49 2.96 -21.11
N ASN A 7 14.85 1.94 -21.88
CA ASN A 7 14.16 0.66 -21.83
C ASN A 7 14.45 -0.02 -20.49
N ASN A 8 13.38 -0.54 -19.87
CA ASN A 8 13.43 -1.56 -18.82
C ASN A 8 14.43 -2.66 -19.23
N ALA A 9 15.57 -2.70 -18.56
CA ALA A 9 16.47 -3.83 -18.57
C ALA A 9 16.89 -4.05 -17.12
N GLY A 10 16.54 -5.22 -16.57
CA GLY A 10 17.23 -5.72 -15.38
C GLY A 10 18.74 -5.78 -15.64
N PRO A 11 19.57 -5.80 -14.59
CA PRO A 11 21.00 -5.88 -14.77
C PRO A 11 21.35 -7.20 -15.47
N ASN A 12 21.76 -7.11 -16.73
CA ASN A 12 22.37 -8.21 -17.47
C ASN A 12 23.69 -8.56 -16.79
N ALA A 13 23.77 -9.71 -16.12
CA ALA A 13 25.03 -10.24 -15.62
C ALA A 13 25.79 -10.95 -16.75
N PRO A 14 27.10 -10.70 -16.94
CA PRO A 14 27.93 -11.46 -17.88
C PRO A 14 28.08 -12.92 -17.42
N SER A 15 28.18 -13.85 -18.36
CA SER A 15 28.49 -15.26 -18.07
C SER A 15 29.95 -15.38 -17.61
N VAL A 16 30.16 -15.89 -16.39
CA VAL A 16 31.49 -16.19 -15.85
C VAL A 16 31.61 -17.70 -15.64
N ASP A 17 32.75 -18.26 -16.08
CA ASP A 17 33.10 -19.66 -15.85
C ASP A 17 33.30 -19.94 -14.35
N LEU A 18 32.80 -21.09 -13.89
CA LEU A 18 32.63 -21.45 -12.47
C LEU A 18 33.95 -21.91 -11.81
N ILE A 19 34.27 -21.35 -10.64
CA ILE A 19 35.20 -21.93 -9.65
C ILE A 19 34.41 -22.40 -8.43
N ALA A 20 34.75 -23.57 -7.88
CA ALA A 20 34.12 -24.15 -6.69
C ALA A 20 34.35 -23.30 -5.42
N GLY A 21 33.30 -23.08 -4.61
CA GLY A 21 33.39 -22.43 -3.29
C GLY A 21 32.45 -23.09 -2.26
N PRO A 22 32.78 -23.04 -0.94
CA PRO A 22 32.09 -23.80 0.12
C PRO A 22 30.75 -23.19 0.62
N GLU A 23 29.99 -23.95 1.44
CA GLU A 23 28.63 -23.66 1.97
C GLU A 23 28.43 -22.22 2.50
N PHE A 24 27.31 -21.55 2.13
CA PHE A 24 27.04 -20.15 2.45
C PHE A 24 26.04 -19.98 3.60
N ARG A 25 26.52 -20.19 4.83
CA ARG A 25 26.00 -19.56 6.04
C ARG A 25 27.10 -19.65 7.08
N ASP A 26 27.78 -18.55 7.38
CA ASP A 26 28.80 -18.57 8.43
C ASP A 26 28.10 -18.95 9.76
N ASP A 27 28.27 -20.20 10.16
CA ASP A 27 27.79 -20.74 11.42
C ASP A 27 28.93 -20.63 12.43
N PHE A 28 28.71 -19.84 13.48
CA PHE A 28 29.70 -19.60 14.53
C PHE A 28 29.64 -20.68 15.64
N SER A 29 28.99 -21.82 15.38
CA SER A 29 28.87 -22.95 16.30
C SER A 29 30.17 -23.69 16.58
N THR A 30 31.21 -23.47 15.78
CA THR A 30 32.54 -24.07 15.96
C THR A 30 33.63 -23.00 15.90
N ASP A 31 34.56 -23.08 16.84
CA ASP A 31 35.59 -22.07 17.06
C ASP A 31 36.38 -21.75 15.78
N GLY A 32 36.28 -20.50 15.32
CA GLY A 32 37.33 -19.85 14.54
C GLY A 32 37.37 -20.08 13.02
N ASN A 33 36.36 -20.70 12.40
CA ASN A 33 36.38 -20.89 10.95
C ASN A 33 35.05 -20.47 10.29
N LEU A 34 35.10 -19.46 9.42
CA LEU A 34 33.99 -19.08 8.52
C LEU A 34 33.77 -20.21 7.50
N ASN A 35 33.14 -21.31 7.92
CA ASN A 35 32.87 -22.52 7.13
C ASN A 35 34.04 -23.04 6.26
N GLY A 36 35.30 -22.82 6.64
CA GLY A 36 36.45 -23.24 5.83
C GLY A 36 36.58 -22.51 4.48
N ARG A 37 36.09 -21.26 4.37
CA ARG A 37 36.23 -20.44 3.16
C ARG A 37 37.67 -19.97 2.95
N THR A 38 38.35 -20.54 1.95
CA THR A 38 39.68 -20.10 1.52
C THR A 38 39.66 -18.61 1.15
N GLY A 39 40.55 -17.81 1.77
CA GLY A 39 40.72 -16.38 1.47
C GLY A 39 39.87 -15.41 2.30
N TRP A 40 39.21 -15.87 3.37
CA TRP A 40 38.44 -15.03 4.29
C TRP A 40 39.17 -14.88 5.62
N THR A 41 39.18 -13.67 6.19
CA THR A 41 39.91 -13.38 7.44
C THR A 41 39.01 -12.75 8.47
N VAL A 42 39.12 -13.23 9.71
CA VAL A 42 38.65 -12.52 10.91
C VAL A 42 39.85 -11.74 11.45
N GLU A 43 39.70 -10.42 11.55
CA GLU A 43 40.75 -9.55 12.07
C GLU A 43 40.32 -8.90 13.39
N THR A 44 41.22 -8.95 14.37
CA THR A 44 41.08 -8.28 15.67
C THR A 44 41.53 -6.82 15.54
N ARG A 45 40.70 -5.86 15.95
CA ARG A 45 41.04 -4.43 15.88
C ARG A 45 41.55 -3.90 17.23
N PRO A 46 42.82 -3.43 17.34
CA PRO A 46 43.42 -3.03 18.62
C PRO A 46 42.79 -1.80 19.30
N THR A 47 42.02 -0.99 18.57
CA THR A 47 41.55 0.33 19.02
C THR A 47 40.17 0.33 19.68
N PHE A 48 39.48 -0.81 19.75
CA PHE A 48 38.19 -0.94 20.43
C PHE A 48 38.36 -1.67 21.77
N SER A 49 37.94 -1.04 22.87
CA SER A 49 38.04 -1.58 24.21
C SER A 49 37.00 -2.69 24.45
N GLY A 50 37.27 -3.87 23.93
CA GLY A 50 36.49 -5.09 24.09
C GLY A 50 36.98 -6.10 23.08
N GLN A 51 37.61 -7.17 23.54
CA GLN A 51 38.21 -8.18 22.67
C GLN A 51 37.23 -9.34 22.47
N VAL A 52 37.02 -9.77 21.22
CA VAL A 52 36.43 -11.09 20.93
C VAL A 52 37.58 -12.02 20.60
N ASN A 53 37.99 -12.85 21.56
CA ASN A 53 38.96 -13.94 21.32
C ASN A 53 38.27 -15.22 20.80
N ALA A 54 36.92 -15.26 20.77
CA ALA A 54 36.12 -16.32 20.20
C ALA A 54 34.68 -15.82 19.92
N ILE A 55 34.12 -16.10 18.74
CA ILE A 55 32.69 -15.91 18.48
C ILE A 55 31.97 -17.12 19.06
N SER A 56 31.46 -17.04 20.29
CA SER A 56 30.71 -18.14 20.91
C SER A 56 29.25 -18.12 20.49
N ALA A 57 28.78 -19.13 19.76
CA ALA A 57 27.37 -19.28 19.42
C ALA A 57 26.60 -20.03 20.52
N SER A 58 25.71 -19.32 21.19
CA SER A 58 24.50 -19.94 21.76
C SER A 58 23.27 -19.30 21.10
N GLY A 59 22.44 -20.11 20.44
CA GLY A 59 21.15 -19.66 19.88
C GLY A 59 21.18 -19.04 18.49
N GLY A 60 22.22 -19.29 17.67
CA GLY A 60 22.25 -18.88 16.27
C GLY A 60 22.51 -17.39 16.01
N LYS A 61 22.94 -16.64 17.03
CA LYS A 61 23.34 -15.23 16.93
C LYS A 61 24.86 -15.10 16.94
N ALA A 62 25.41 -14.27 16.07
CA ALA A 62 26.75 -13.74 16.29
C ALA A 62 26.67 -12.75 17.47
N GLY A 63 27.58 -12.81 18.43
CA GLY A 63 27.59 -11.91 19.59
C GLY A 63 28.40 -12.45 20.75
N GLY A 64 29.34 -11.65 21.25
CA GLY A 64 30.07 -11.95 22.49
C GLY A 64 29.12 -11.86 23.70
N THR A 65 29.30 -12.75 24.67
CA THR A 65 28.45 -12.87 25.85
C THR A 65 28.64 -11.74 26.87
N THR A 66 29.72 -10.96 26.77
CA THR A 66 29.97 -9.78 27.64
C THR A 66 30.96 -8.81 26.98
N GLY A 67 30.57 -7.55 26.80
CA GLY A 67 31.48 -6.45 26.48
C GLY A 67 31.39 -5.90 25.04
N SER A 68 31.79 -4.63 24.92
CA SER A 68 31.81 -3.77 23.72
C SER A 68 32.83 -4.24 22.68
N ALA A 69 32.69 -5.44 22.15
CA ALA A 69 33.77 -6.06 21.39
C ALA A 69 33.61 -5.86 19.87
N ALA A 70 34.60 -5.22 19.23
CA ALA A 70 34.62 -4.96 17.80
C ALA A 70 35.48 -5.98 17.06
N PHE A 71 34.93 -6.60 16.02
CA PHE A 71 35.63 -7.52 15.12
C PHE A 71 35.55 -6.96 13.69
N ALA A 72 36.45 -7.39 12.80
CA ALA A 72 36.37 -7.12 11.37
C ALA A 72 36.32 -8.44 10.59
N LEU A 73 35.28 -8.62 9.77
CA LEU A 73 35.19 -9.72 8.79
C LEU A 73 35.52 -9.13 7.42
N HIS A 74 36.41 -9.74 6.65
CA HIS A 74 36.66 -9.30 5.28
C HIS A 74 36.97 -10.41 4.28
N THR A 75 36.58 -10.17 3.03
CA THR A 75 36.94 -10.99 1.86
C THR A 75 38.43 -10.84 1.48
N ALA A 76 38.94 -11.77 0.68
CA ALA A 76 40.05 -11.47 -0.22
C ALA A 76 39.70 -10.31 -1.17
N SER A 77 40.70 -9.72 -1.83
CA SER A 77 40.48 -8.64 -2.79
C SER A 77 39.58 -9.09 -3.96
N VAL A 78 38.38 -8.50 -4.08
CA VAL A 78 37.38 -8.77 -5.12
C VAL A 78 36.80 -7.48 -5.72
N GLU A 79 36.68 -7.43 -7.04
CA GLU A 79 36.15 -6.28 -7.80
C GLU A 79 34.69 -5.99 -7.52
N THR A 80 33.94 -7.01 -7.14
CA THR A 80 32.52 -6.92 -6.83
C THR A 80 32.25 -7.56 -5.49
N ALA A 81 31.35 -6.97 -4.72
CA ALA A 81 30.88 -7.57 -3.49
C ALA A 81 29.42 -7.20 -3.24
N ARG A 82 28.69 -8.18 -2.74
CA ARG A 82 27.38 -8.01 -2.15
C ARG A 82 27.48 -8.32 -0.68
N VAL A 83 27.00 -7.40 0.14
CA VAL A 83 26.99 -7.55 1.59
C VAL A 83 25.58 -7.37 2.09
N GLN A 84 25.02 -8.39 2.71
CA GLN A 84 23.64 -8.45 3.17
C GLN A 84 23.58 -8.73 4.67
N PHE A 85 22.70 -8.06 5.38
CA PHE A 85 22.39 -8.35 6.78
C PHE A 85 20.91 -8.12 7.09
N LYS A 86 20.41 -8.86 8.06
CA LYS A 86 19.07 -8.66 8.60
C LYS A 86 19.14 -7.85 9.90
N ILE A 87 18.37 -6.78 9.97
CA ILE A 87 18.31 -5.90 11.14
C ILE A 87 17.70 -6.67 12.32
N GLY A 88 18.51 -6.90 13.35
CA GLY A 88 18.08 -7.47 14.62
C GLY A 88 17.70 -6.38 15.63
N ALA A 89 17.83 -6.66 16.92
CA ALA A 89 17.44 -5.73 17.97
C ALA A 89 18.20 -4.38 17.87
N TYR A 90 17.46 -3.29 17.97
CA TYR A 90 18.00 -1.95 17.78
C TYR A 90 18.76 -1.46 19.02
N GLY A 91 20.08 -1.29 18.89
CA GLY A 91 20.91 -0.84 20.03
C GLY A 91 22.42 -0.70 19.80
N ALA A 92 23.00 -1.18 18.68
CA ALA A 92 24.41 -1.00 18.37
C ALA A 92 24.63 -0.57 16.90
N ALA A 93 25.62 0.30 16.67
CA ALA A 93 26.01 0.71 15.32
C ALA A 93 26.76 -0.42 14.63
N LEU A 94 26.24 -0.87 13.48
CA LEU A 94 26.96 -1.73 12.54
C LEU A 94 27.73 -0.83 11.59
N HIS A 95 28.91 -1.24 11.14
CA HIS A 95 29.67 -0.49 10.14
C HIS A 95 30.03 -1.43 8.98
N HIS A 96 29.42 -1.24 7.81
CA HIS A 96 29.92 -1.90 6.61
C HIS A 96 31.18 -1.19 6.14
N HIS A 97 32.31 -1.89 6.13
CA HIS A 97 33.60 -1.36 5.77
C HIS A 97 34.05 -1.91 4.42
N VAL A 98 34.53 -1.00 3.57
CA VAL A 98 35.36 -1.36 2.43
C VAL A 98 36.77 -0.82 2.67
N ASN A 99 37.75 -1.71 2.72
CA ASN A 99 39.14 -1.33 3.00
C ASN A 99 39.72 -0.57 1.80
N ILE A 100 40.28 0.61 2.03
CA ILE A 100 41.07 1.39 1.05
C ILE A 100 42.54 1.38 1.52
N ALA A 101 43.47 0.85 0.72
CA ALA A 101 44.89 0.85 1.08
C ALA A 101 45.56 2.11 0.54
N ALA A 102 46.38 2.73 1.39
CA ALA A 102 47.82 2.49 1.31
C ALA A 102 48.51 2.91 2.61
N VAL A 103 49.44 2.06 3.05
CA VAL A 103 50.49 2.29 4.07
C VAL A 103 50.00 2.32 5.52
N ASP A 104 50.49 1.37 6.33
CA ASP A 104 50.43 1.27 7.79
C ASP A 104 49.42 2.20 8.51
N ALA A 105 48.33 1.59 8.96
CA ALA A 105 47.09 2.15 9.51
C ALA A 105 45.99 2.36 8.47
N GLU A 106 45.00 1.47 8.52
CA GLU A 106 43.71 1.52 7.86
C GLU A 106 42.95 2.79 8.31
N ARG A 107 42.74 3.77 7.41
CA ARG A 107 42.24 5.09 7.84
C ARG A 107 40.88 5.55 7.27
N ASP A 108 40.47 5.24 6.03
CA ASP A 108 39.18 5.73 5.51
C ASP A 108 38.15 4.61 5.28
N TRP A 109 36.93 4.77 5.81
CA TRP A 109 35.84 3.78 5.69
C TRP A 109 34.50 4.40 5.30
N LEU A 110 33.67 3.63 4.60
CA LEU A 110 32.23 3.90 4.53
C LEU A 110 31.60 3.47 5.87
N ASN A 111 30.63 4.24 6.36
CA ASN A 111 29.89 3.91 7.57
C ASN A 111 28.40 3.79 7.23
N ILE A 112 27.79 2.67 7.62
CA ILE A 112 26.34 2.47 7.58
C ILE A 112 25.82 2.60 9.01
N ASN A 113 25.63 3.81 9.50
CA ASN A 113 25.18 3.97 10.87
C ASN A 113 23.69 3.67 10.98
N VAL A 114 23.32 2.64 11.73
CA VAL A 114 21.92 2.37 12.09
C VAL A 114 21.60 3.10 13.39
N ALA A 115 21.07 4.32 13.29
CA ALA A 115 20.53 5.05 14.43
C ALA A 115 19.09 4.61 14.69
N THR A 116 18.65 4.58 15.95
CA THR A 116 17.35 4.00 16.31
C THR A 116 16.56 4.98 17.14
N GLN A 117 15.26 5.09 16.86
CA GLN A 117 14.33 5.85 17.67
C GLN A 117 13.07 5.02 17.89
N VAL A 118 12.77 4.75 19.15
CA VAL A 118 11.48 4.15 19.51
C VAL A 118 10.45 5.28 19.52
N SER A 119 9.50 5.24 18.60
CA SER A 119 8.38 6.18 18.57
C SER A 119 7.09 5.38 18.67
N SER A 120 6.27 5.69 19.68
CA SER A 120 4.91 5.15 19.84
C SER A 120 4.82 3.62 19.83
N GLY A 121 5.81 2.92 20.40
CA GLY A 121 5.82 1.44 20.47
C GLY A 121 6.23 0.72 19.19
N LEU A 122 6.49 1.44 18.09
CA LEU A 122 7.21 0.88 16.95
C LEU A 122 8.71 1.15 17.11
N GLN A 123 9.49 0.08 17.08
CA GLN A 123 10.94 0.19 16.96
C GLN A 123 11.26 0.52 15.50
N THR A 124 11.51 1.80 15.23
CA THR A 124 11.90 2.28 13.92
C THR A 124 13.33 2.78 13.94
N GLY A 125 14.11 2.35 12.96
CA GLY A 125 15.46 2.83 12.75
C GLY A 125 15.48 3.97 11.74
N THR A 126 16.51 4.80 11.82
CA THR A 126 17.00 5.58 10.70
C THR A 126 18.43 5.14 10.41
N ILE A 127 18.64 4.62 9.21
CA ILE A 127 19.97 4.27 8.72
C ILE A 127 20.52 5.46 7.97
N THR A 128 21.65 5.93 8.44
CA THR A 128 22.43 6.98 7.82
C THR A 128 23.64 6.36 7.16
N PHE A 129 23.72 6.53 5.85
CA PHE A 129 24.89 6.19 5.06
C PHE A 129 25.80 7.39 5.03
N ALA A 130 26.99 7.19 5.53
CA ALA A 130 27.93 8.25 5.84
C ALA A 130 29.31 7.88 5.32
N LYS A 131 29.98 8.82 4.64
CA LYS A 131 31.42 8.71 4.42
C LYS A 131 32.14 9.17 5.68
N VAL A 132 33.15 8.41 6.13
CA VAL A 132 34.05 8.83 7.22
C VAL A 132 35.48 8.81 6.70
N VAL A 133 36.17 9.95 6.86
CA VAL A 133 37.57 10.15 6.47
C VAL A 133 38.36 10.49 7.74
N ASN A 134 39.50 9.85 7.98
CA ASN A 134 39.97 9.55 9.35
C ASN A 134 40.43 10.70 10.26
N GLY A 135 40.48 10.37 11.57
CA GLY A 135 41.32 11.01 12.60
C GLY A 135 40.55 11.54 13.82
N ALA A 136 40.04 10.64 14.68
CA ALA A 136 39.59 10.93 16.05
C ALA A 136 38.38 11.87 16.29
N SER A 137 37.57 12.24 15.29
CA SER A 137 36.30 12.92 15.58
C SER A 137 35.16 12.55 14.63
N ALA A 138 33.96 12.34 15.18
CA ALA A 138 32.71 12.13 14.45
C ALA A 138 32.25 13.37 13.64
N SER A 139 33.00 14.49 13.70
CA SER A 139 32.67 15.75 13.03
C SER A 139 32.93 15.79 11.52
N ASN A 140 33.63 14.80 10.95
CA ASN A 140 33.89 14.71 9.49
C ASN A 140 32.95 13.74 8.76
N ILE A 141 31.73 13.53 9.28
CA ILE A 141 30.72 12.68 8.65
C ILE A 141 30.02 13.44 7.54
N ALA A 142 30.22 13.03 6.28
CA ALA A 142 29.37 13.46 5.18
C ALA A 142 28.18 12.50 5.05
N ILE A 143 26.97 12.97 5.37
CA ILE A 143 25.73 12.20 5.18
C ILE A 143 25.46 12.11 3.68
N LEU A 144 25.51 10.90 3.16
CA LEU A 144 25.23 10.60 1.76
C LEU A 144 23.73 10.36 1.57
N GLN A 145 23.14 9.50 2.42
CA GLN A 145 21.74 9.08 2.34
C GLN A 145 21.19 8.75 3.73
N GLN A 146 19.88 8.90 3.92
CA GLN A 146 19.21 8.57 5.18
C GLN A 146 17.86 7.91 4.93
N TRP A 147 17.62 6.75 5.56
CA TRP A 147 16.39 5.98 5.37
C TRP A 147 15.83 5.42 6.66
N ARG A 148 14.52 5.53 6.82
CA ARG A 148 13.78 4.75 7.81
C ARG A 148 13.91 3.24 7.56
N THR A 149 14.03 2.45 8.60
CA THR A 149 13.99 0.98 8.58
C THR A 149 13.16 0.44 9.73
N GLU A 150 12.77 -0.83 9.61
CA GLU A 150 12.00 -1.56 10.61
C GLU A 150 12.69 -2.87 11.00
N LEU A 151 12.38 -3.36 12.22
CA LEU A 151 12.99 -4.58 12.75
C LEU A 151 12.77 -5.73 11.78
N GLY A 152 13.80 -6.54 11.58
CA GLY A 152 13.76 -7.68 10.67
C GLY A 152 13.95 -7.33 9.20
N ASP A 153 14.11 -6.06 8.82
CA ASP A 153 14.45 -5.69 7.44
C ASP A 153 15.78 -6.26 6.99
N THR A 154 15.85 -6.60 5.71
CA THR A 154 17.09 -7.04 5.07
C THR A 154 17.75 -5.86 4.37
N LEU A 155 18.93 -5.48 4.81
CA LEU A 155 19.77 -4.50 4.14
C LEU A 155 20.81 -5.18 3.29
N GLU A 156 21.11 -4.56 2.17
CA GLU A 156 22.14 -5.05 1.29
C GLU A 156 22.88 -3.90 0.63
N SER A 157 24.20 -4.03 0.51
CA SER A 157 25.01 -3.12 -0.28
C SER A 157 25.74 -3.88 -1.37
N ASP A 158 25.67 -3.35 -2.58
CA ASP A 158 26.44 -3.82 -3.72
C ASP A 158 27.56 -2.82 -4.01
N PHE A 159 28.75 -3.35 -4.25
CA PHE A 159 29.87 -2.64 -4.85
C PHE A 159 30.09 -3.17 -6.27
N THR A 160 30.15 -2.25 -7.25
CA THR A 160 30.41 -2.57 -8.64
C THR A 160 31.42 -1.61 -9.26
N GLU A 161 32.22 -2.10 -10.20
CA GLU A 161 33.13 -1.29 -11.01
C GLU A 161 32.77 -1.40 -12.49
N VAL A 162 32.51 -0.27 -13.14
CA VAL A 162 32.13 -0.19 -14.57
C VAL A 162 33.05 0.79 -15.26
N ALA A 163 33.89 0.30 -16.18
CA ALA A 163 34.86 1.11 -16.92
C ALA A 163 35.76 2.00 -16.02
N GLY A 164 36.16 1.47 -14.86
CA GLY A 164 36.99 2.17 -13.87
C GLY A 164 36.24 3.12 -12.94
N VAL A 165 34.93 3.34 -13.17
CA VAL A 165 34.06 4.07 -12.23
C VAL A 165 33.50 3.09 -11.21
N LYS A 166 33.64 3.44 -9.93
CA LYS A 166 33.25 2.60 -8.80
C LYS A 166 31.93 3.11 -8.23
N TYR A 167 30.96 2.22 -8.16
CA TYR A 167 29.64 2.52 -7.61
C TYR A 167 29.38 1.72 -6.36
N TRP A 168 28.78 2.38 -5.38
CA TRP A 168 28.17 1.74 -4.23
C TRP A 168 26.66 1.96 -4.28
N THR A 169 25.92 0.88 -4.20
CA THR A 169 24.45 0.89 -4.26
C THR A 169 23.89 0.19 -3.05
N CYS A 170 22.84 0.75 -2.48
CA CYS A 170 22.17 0.16 -1.34
C CYS A 170 20.79 -0.36 -1.69
N TYR A 171 20.36 -1.37 -0.95
CA TYR A 171 19.07 -1.99 -1.06
C TYR A 171 18.50 -2.23 0.34
N LEU A 172 17.21 -1.97 0.49
CA LEU A 172 16.40 -2.29 1.65
C LEU A 172 15.28 -3.22 1.20
N ASN A 173 15.18 -4.40 1.82
CA ASN A 173 14.29 -5.48 1.40
C ASN A 173 14.42 -5.74 -0.12
N GLY A 174 15.67 -5.75 -0.60
CA GLY A 174 16.06 -5.90 -2.00
C GLY A 174 15.47 -4.90 -2.99
N GLN A 175 14.83 -3.83 -2.52
CA GLN A 175 14.57 -2.63 -3.30
C GLN A 175 15.77 -1.70 -3.16
N GLN A 176 16.28 -1.21 -4.28
CA GLN A 176 17.34 -0.21 -4.23
C GLN A 176 16.84 1.04 -3.51
N ALA A 177 17.61 1.46 -2.54
CA ALA A 177 17.37 2.62 -1.73
C ALA A 177 18.33 3.71 -2.23
N GLY A 178 17.76 4.76 -2.83
CA GLY A 178 18.53 5.87 -3.42
C GLY A 178 19.26 5.54 -4.72
N ALA A 179 19.80 6.59 -5.36
CA ALA A 179 20.65 6.43 -6.53
C ALA A 179 22.01 5.81 -6.14
N PRO A 180 22.69 5.10 -7.07
CA PRO A 180 24.07 4.64 -6.84
C PRO A 180 24.99 5.82 -6.56
N VAL A 181 25.91 5.65 -5.62
CA VAL A 181 26.89 6.66 -5.25
C VAL A 181 28.19 6.36 -6.00
N ASP A 182 28.71 7.34 -6.75
CA ASP A 182 30.05 7.27 -7.33
C ASP A 182 31.09 7.49 -6.21
N ILE A 183 31.94 6.48 -6.02
CA ILE A 183 32.95 6.44 -4.97
C ILE A 183 34.37 6.40 -5.54
N THR A 184 34.52 6.69 -6.84
CA THR A 184 35.80 6.63 -7.57
C THR A 184 36.84 7.60 -7.00
N SER A 185 36.42 8.79 -6.58
CA SER A 185 37.29 9.89 -6.13
C SER A 185 37.60 9.90 -4.64
N TRP A 186 37.23 8.84 -3.89
CA TRP A 186 37.19 8.91 -2.42
C TRP A 186 38.54 8.88 -1.70
N GLY A 187 39.65 8.81 -2.42
CA GLY A 187 41.03 8.95 -1.91
C GLY A 187 41.64 7.60 -1.53
N GLY A 188 42.69 7.17 -2.23
CA GLY A 188 43.43 5.93 -1.98
C GLY A 188 43.12 4.78 -2.95
N ALA A 189 44.00 3.77 -3.00
CA ALA A 189 43.79 2.58 -3.82
C ALA A 189 42.85 1.63 -3.08
N PHE A 190 41.64 1.40 -3.61
CA PHE A 190 40.71 0.42 -3.04
C PHE A 190 41.39 -0.95 -2.92
N THR A 191 41.45 -1.51 -1.70
CA THR A 191 42.04 -2.86 -1.49
C THR A 191 41.17 -3.96 -2.07
N LYS A 192 39.91 -3.64 -2.39
CA LYS A 192 38.89 -4.57 -2.84
C LYS A 192 38.51 -5.61 -1.77
N LYS A 193 38.89 -5.39 -0.51
CA LYS A 193 38.43 -6.20 0.63
C LYS A 193 37.15 -5.57 1.21
N HIS A 194 36.10 -6.37 1.34
CA HIS A 194 34.78 -5.92 1.81
C HIS A 194 34.38 -6.67 3.08
N GLY A 195 33.71 -6.00 4.02
CA GLY A 195 32.94 -6.68 5.06
C GLY A 195 32.43 -5.78 6.17
N ILE A 196 32.33 -6.28 7.40
CA ILE A 196 31.68 -5.56 8.53
C ILE A 196 32.65 -5.37 9.69
N ILE A 197 32.56 -4.18 10.29
CA ILE A 197 33.16 -3.80 11.57
C ILE A 197 32.04 -3.41 12.54
N GLY A 198 32.10 -3.83 13.80
CA GLY A 198 31.21 -3.30 14.83
C GLY A 198 31.02 -4.24 16.02
N ASN A 199 30.15 -3.82 16.94
CA ASN A 199 29.70 -4.66 18.04
C ASN A 199 28.42 -5.38 17.61
N ILE A 200 28.52 -6.62 17.15
CA ILE A 200 27.36 -7.40 16.66
C ILE A 200 26.44 -7.85 17.81
N ALA A 201 26.91 -7.83 19.06
CA ALA A 201 26.10 -8.27 20.19
C ALA A 201 24.81 -7.43 20.26
N SER A 202 23.69 -8.05 19.85
CA SER A 202 22.30 -7.55 19.73
C SER A 202 21.82 -6.94 18.39
N SER A 203 22.67 -6.54 17.43
CA SER A 203 22.22 -5.69 16.30
C SER A 203 21.80 -6.38 15.00
N THR A 204 22.17 -7.64 14.76
CA THR A 204 21.84 -8.38 13.52
C THR A 204 21.42 -9.82 13.80
N ASP A 205 20.40 -10.30 13.08
CA ASP A 205 19.95 -11.69 13.16
C ASP A 205 20.73 -12.60 12.20
N SER A 206 21.15 -12.09 11.03
CA SER A 206 21.92 -12.84 10.03
C SER A 206 22.81 -11.92 9.18
N PHE A 207 23.88 -12.48 8.61
CA PHE A 207 24.86 -11.78 7.77
C PHE A 207 25.39 -12.65 6.64
N GLN A 208 25.67 -12.06 5.48
CA GLN A 208 26.27 -12.71 4.33
C GLN A 208 27.10 -11.74 3.47
N ILE A 209 28.28 -12.16 3.02
CA ILE A 209 29.05 -11.48 1.97
C ILE A 209 29.26 -12.47 0.82
N VAL A 210 29.11 -12.00 -0.42
CA VAL A 210 29.25 -12.80 -1.65
C VAL A 210 29.98 -11.98 -2.70
N ASP A 211 30.88 -12.60 -3.48
CA ASP A 211 31.39 -12.04 -4.73
C ASP A 211 30.51 -12.50 -5.90
N PRO A 212 29.62 -11.65 -6.44
CA PRO A 212 28.69 -12.05 -7.49
C PRO A 212 29.36 -12.42 -8.83
N ALA A 213 30.64 -12.08 -9.03
CA ALA A 213 31.38 -12.47 -10.23
C ALA A 213 31.75 -13.97 -10.22
N THR A 214 32.05 -14.52 -9.04
CA THR A 214 32.54 -15.90 -8.90
C THR A 214 31.57 -16.81 -8.15
N GLN A 215 30.56 -16.22 -7.50
CA GLN A 215 29.63 -16.93 -6.62
C GLN A 215 28.18 -16.68 -7.02
N VAL A 216 27.34 -17.66 -6.71
CA VAL A 216 25.89 -17.55 -6.84
C VAL A 216 25.37 -16.68 -5.70
N ALA A 217 24.70 -15.59 -6.04
CA ALA A 217 24.01 -14.71 -5.10
C ALA A 217 22.50 -14.77 -5.30
N LEU A 218 21.74 -14.52 -4.24
CA LEU A 218 20.30 -14.27 -4.25
C LEU A 218 20.00 -12.90 -3.64
N ARG A 219 18.92 -12.28 -4.09
CA ARG A 219 18.28 -11.12 -3.44
C ARG A 219 16.78 -11.25 -3.63
N LEU A 220 15.99 -11.14 -2.57
CA LEU A 220 14.54 -11.05 -2.73
C LEU A 220 14.16 -9.68 -3.27
N TYR A 221 13.37 -9.62 -4.34
CA TYR A 221 12.88 -8.38 -4.87
C TYR A 221 11.56 -8.00 -4.21
N MET A 222 11.56 -6.91 -3.45
CA MET A 222 10.36 -6.34 -2.80
C MET A 222 9.52 -7.41 -2.07
N PRO A 223 10.15 -8.24 -1.21
CA PRO A 223 9.41 -9.24 -0.45
C PRO A 223 8.37 -8.53 0.42
N ASN A 224 7.18 -9.10 0.44
CA ASN A 224 6.04 -8.47 1.06
C ASN A 224 6.19 -8.38 2.59
N ARG A 225 5.62 -7.37 3.24
CA ARG A 225 5.47 -7.37 4.71
C ARG A 225 4.14 -7.96 5.18
N THR A 226 3.25 -8.22 4.23
CA THR A 226 1.97 -8.87 4.45
C THR A 226 1.93 -10.16 3.66
N ILE A 227 1.65 -11.27 4.34
CA ILE A 227 1.49 -12.59 3.72
C ILE A 227 0.07 -12.68 3.19
N TYR A 228 -0.10 -12.99 1.92
CA TYR A 228 -1.41 -13.03 1.28
C TYR A 228 -2.29 -14.12 1.90
N ARG A 229 -3.40 -13.72 2.50
CA ARG A 229 -4.42 -14.63 3.06
C ARG A 229 -5.45 -15.00 1.99
N ASN A 230 -5.55 -16.28 1.67
CA ASN A 230 -6.56 -16.82 0.76
C ASN A 230 -7.96 -16.82 1.39
N ALA A 231 -9.00 -16.95 0.54
CA ALA A 231 -10.40 -16.97 0.99
C ALA A 231 -10.72 -18.09 1.99
N ASN A 232 -10.06 -19.24 1.88
CA ASN A 232 -10.21 -20.39 2.78
C ASN A 232 -9.36 -20.28 4.07
N GLY A 233 -8.65 -19.16 4.27
CA GLY A 233 -7.77 -18.93 5.41
C GLY A 233 -6.35 -19.49 5.28
N SER A 234 -6.03 -20.24 4.22
CA SER A 234 -4.64 -20.58 3.91
C SER A 234 -3.85 -19.33 3.52
N VAL A 235 -2.53 -19.43 3.44
CA VAL A 235 -1.66 -18.31 3.08
C VAL A 235 -0.78 -18.64 1.89
N THR A 236 -0.39 -17.60 1.15
CA THR A 236 0.53 -17.71 0.03
C THR A 236 1.59 -16.62 0.12
N TRP A 237 2.85 -17.03 0.00
CA TRP A 237 3.98 -16.13 -0.21
C TRP A 237 4.29 -16.07 -1.70
N PHE A 238 4.33 -14.86 -2.23
CA PHE A 238 4.82 -14.58 -3.58
C PHE A 238 6.28 -14.21 -3.47
N VAL A 239 7.14 -15.05 -4.03
CA VAL A 239 8.58 -14.89 -3.97
C VAL A 239 9.07 -14.46 -5.35
N LYS A 240 9.73 -13.31 -5.40
CA LYS A 240 10.51 -12.85 -6.54
C LYS A 240 11.93 -12.63 -6.07
N ALA A 241 12.90 -13.12 -6.83
CA ALA A 241 14.30 -13.02 -6.49
C ALA A 241 15.14 -12.67 -7.71
N TYR A 242 16.20 -11.89 -7.48
CA TYR A 242 17.32 -11.78 -8.41
C TYR A 242 18.37 -12.82 -8.08
N TYR A 243 19.00 -13.38 -9.09
CA TYR A 243 20.12 -14.29 -8.94
C TYR A 243 21.25 -13.98 -9.93
N THR A 244 22.46 -14.39 -9.57
CA THR A 244 23.64 -14.38 -10.46
C THR A 244 23.95 -15.79 -10.97
N GLY A 245 24.64 -15.90 -12.11
CA GLY A 245 24.98 -17.18 -12.73
C GLY A 245 23.82 -17.84 -13.49
N PRO A 246 23.92 -19.16 -13.80
CA PRO A 246 22.93 -19.87 -14.62
C PRO A 246 21.54 -19.90 -14.00
N ASP A 247 20.51 -20.12 -14.81
CA ASP A 247 19.14 -20.25 -14.33
C ASP A 247 19.01 -21.44 -13.35
N PRO A 248 18.51 -21.24 -12.11
CA PRO A 248 18.22 -22.34 -11.21
C PRO A 248 17.05 -23.18 -11.72
N SER A 249 17.05 -24.51 -11.53
CA SER A 249 15.87 -25.35 -11.81
C SER A 249 14.79 -25.24 -10.73
N GLY A 250 15.10 -24.57 -9.61
CA GLY A 250 14.20 -24.42 -8.48
C GLY A 250 14.83 -23.58 -7.37
N LEU A 251 13.99 -22.96 -6.56
CA LEU A 251 14.34 -22.38 -5.27
C LEU A 251 13.55 -23.09 -4.18
N TYR A 252 14.11 -23.13 -2.98
CA TYR A 252 13.51 -23.75 -1.81
C TYR A 252 13.27 -22.69 -0.75
N ALA A 253 12.24 -22.84 0.08
CA ALA A 253 11.89 -21.88 1.10
C ALA A 253 11.70 -22.57 2.45
N THR A 254 12.18 -21.90 3.51
CA THR A 254 11.88 -22.23 4.89
C THR A 254 11.17 -21.06 5.55
N VAL A 255 10.04 -21.31 6.19
CA VAL A 255 9.32 -20.30 6.98
C VAL A 255 9.72 -20.42 8.44
N TYR A 256 10.08 -19.30 9.05
CA TYR A 256 10.35 -19.20 10.48
C TYR A 256 9.27 -18.35 11.15
N ASP A 257 8.82 -18.80 12.31
CA ASP A 257 7.93 -18.10 13.24
C ASP A 257 8.76 -17.51 14.38
N LEU A 258 8.51 -16.24 14.69
CA LEU A 258 9.20 -15.46 15.71
C LEU A 258 8.28 -15.06 16.88
N SER A 259 7.05 -15.57 16.94
CA SER A 259 6.08 -15.27 18.01
C SER A 259 6.59 -15.61 19.42
N SER A 260 7.53 -16.54 19.54
CA SER A 260 8.20 -16.90 20.80
C SER A 260 9.40 -16.02 21.16
N GLY A 261 9.78 -15.07 20.29
CA GLY A 261 11.01 -14.29 20.40
C GLY A 261 12.27 -15.02 19.91
N SER A 262 12.14 -16.25 19.37
CA SER A 262 13.21 -17.03 18.76
C SER A 262 12.80 -17.52 17.36
N GLU A 263 13.76 -17.76 16.48
CA GLU A 263 13.50 -18.33 15.15
C GLU A 263 13.10 -19.81 15.27
N VAL A 264 11.82 -20.12 15.05
CA VAL A 264 11.30 -21.50 15.06
C VAL A 264 10.83 -21.87 13.65
N ALA A 265 11.43 -22.89 13.06
CA ALA A 265 11.01 -23.36 11.73
C ALA A 265 9.58 -23.92 11.79
N VAL A 266 8.71 -23.48 10.88
CA VAL A 266 7.32 -23.91 10.84
C VAL A 266 7.23 -25.31 10.25
N SER A 267 6.62 -26.24 10.99
CA SER A 267 6.46 -27.63 10.56
C SER A 267 5.72 -27.73 9.22
N GLY A 268 6.28 -28.50 8.29
CA GLY A 268 5.76 -28.66 6.93
C GLY A 268 6.05 -27.50 5.97
N LEU A 269 6.74 -26.44 6.43
CA LEU A 269 7.21 -25.32 5.59
C LEU A 269 8.74 -25.17 5.68
N THR A 270 9.45 -26.27 5.89
CA THR A 270 10.92 -26.30 5.92
C THR A 270 11.45 -26.87 4.62
N ASP A 271 12.34 -26.11 3.97
CA ASP A 271 13.05 -26.50 2.74
C ASP A 271 12.11 -26.99 1.61
N VAL A 272 10.99 -26.31 1.45
CA VAL A 272 9.94 -26.63 0.48
C VAL A 272 10.27 -25.98 -0.86
N ALA A 273 10.27 -26.74 -1.95
CA ALA A 273 10.44 -26.20 -3.29
C ALA A 273 9.31 -25.21 -3.63
N LEU A 274 9.65 -24.07 -4.22
CA LEU A 274 8.64 -23.10 -4.68
C LEU A 274 7.82 -23.69 -5.83
N SER A 275 6.49 -23.55 -5.74
CA SER A 275 5.55 -23.91 -6.82
C SER A 275 5.41 -22.79 -7.85
N SER A 276 4.91 -23.13 -9.04
CA SER A 276 4.79 -22.19 -10.18
C SER A 276 6.12 -21.47 -10.47
N PHE A 277 7.22 -22.20 -10.30
CA PHE A 277 8.55 -21.66 -10.36
C PHE A 277 8.96 -21.38 -11.81
N ALA A 278 9.49 -20.18 -12.04
CA ALA A 278 10.08 -19.78 -13.31
C ALA A 278 11.34 -18.96 -13.05
N ALA A 279 12.41 -19.26 -13.79
CA ALA A 279 13.67 -18.50 -13.78
C ALA A 279 14.07 -18.14 -15.20
N ALA A 280 14.39 -16.87 -15.43
CA ALA A 280 14.91 -16.36 -16.70
C ALA A 280 15.59 -15.01 -16.49
N GLY A 281 16.69 -14.77 -17.22
CA GLY A 281 17.33 -13.45 -17.30
C GLY A 281 17.78 -12.89 -15.95
N GLY A 282 18.28 -13.76 -15.05
CA GLY A 282 18.72 -13.35 -13.71
C GLY A 282 17.59 -13.08 -12.72
N THR A 283 16.35 -13.44 -13.06
CA THR A 283 15.17 -13.30 -12.18
C THR A 283 14.45 -14.62 -12.01
N ALA A 284 14.05 -14.92 -10.77
CA ALA A 284 13.25 -16.09 -10.43
C ALA A 284 11.96 -15.66 -9.74
N THR A 285 10.87 -16.34 -10.06
CA THR A 285 9.57 -16.17 -9.40
C THR A 285 9.06 -17.53 -8.95
N GLY A 286 8.28 -17.54 -7.89
CA GLY A 286 7.64 -18.74 -7.38
C GLY A 286 6.70 -18.43 -6.23
N THR A 287 5.98 -19.44 -5.79
CA THR A 287 5.02 -19.35 -4.70
C THR A 287 5.33 -20.39 -3.64
N LEU A 288 5.06 -20.04 -2.39
CA LEU A 288 5.00 -20.98 -1.28
C LEU A 288 3.61 -20.87 -0.67
N SER A 289 2.97 -21.99 -0.35
CA SER A 289 1.65 -21.98 0.31
C SER A 289 1.71 -22.71 1.64
N GLY A 290 0.96 -22.20 2.62
CA GLY A 290 0.79 -22.80 3.95
C GLY A 290 -0.67 -22.84 4.36
N THR A 291 -1.04 -23.78 5.23
CA THR A 291 -2.39 -23.89 5.78
C THR A 291 -2.64 -22.84 6.87
N SER A 292 -3.91 -22.60 7.21
CA SER A 292 -4.29 -21.72 8.32
C SER A 292 -3.71 -22.19 9.67
N SER A 293 -3.58 -23.50 9.88
CA SER A 293 -2.98 -24.06 11.10
C SER A 293 -1.49 -23.76 11.22
N GLN A 294 -0.74 -23.78 10.12
CA GLN A 294 0.70 -23.50 10.08
C GLN A 294 1.04 -22.05 10.43
N VAL A 295 0.10 -21.12 10.26
CA VAL A 295 0.28 -19.69 10.58
C VAL A 295 -0.62 -19.18 11.71
N SER A 296 -1.12 -20.11 12.52
CA SER A 296 -2.10 -19.81 13.58
C SER A 296 -1.56 -18.92 14.71
N SER A 297 -0.24 -18.84 14.89
CA SER A 297 0.38 -17.88 15.82
C SER A 297 0.18 -16.42 15.42
N GLY A 298 -0.15 -16.14 14.15
CA GLY A 298 -0.29 -14.78 13.61
C GLY A 298 1.04 -14.10 13.29
N GLY A 299 2.18 -14.71 13.65
CA GLY A 299 3.52 -14.21 13.40
C GLY A 299 4.07 -13.29 14.50
N PRO A 300 5.14 -12.52 14.22
CA PRO A 300 5.73 -12.31 12.90
C PRO A 300 6.42 -13.55 12.33
N PHE A 301 6.41 -13.67 11.00
CA PHE A 301 7.11 -14.72 10.25
C PHE A 301 8.19 -14.10 9.36
N PHE A 302 9.12 -14.91 8.86
CA PHE A 302 9.88 -14.54 7.65
C PHE A 302 10.17 -15.78 6.80
N VAL A 303 10.42 -15.54 5.51
CA VAL A 303 10.81 -16.58 4.56
C VAL A 303 12.30 -16.49 4.30
N ARG A 304 13.00 -17.61 4.50
CA ARG A 304 14.36 -17.83 4.00
C ARG A 304 14.28 -18.56 2.68
N VAL A 305 14.78 -17.97 1.61
CA VAL A 305 14.86 -18.60 0.29
C VAL A 305 16.26 -19.11 0.05
N THR A 306 16.36 -20.36 -0.41
CA THR A 306 17.59 -21.08 -0.66
C THR A 306 17.66 -21.50 -2.11
N ARG A 307 18.78 -21.18 -2.76
CA ARG A 307 19.16 -21.75 -4.05
C ARG A 307 20.13 -22.89 -3.80
N LYS A 308 19.66 -24.11 -4.07
CA LYS A 308 20.50 -25.31 -4.13
C LYS A 308 21.11 -25.41 -5.54
N ARG A 309 22.32 -25.92 -5.67
CA ARG A 309 22.94 -26.17 -6.98
C ARG A 309 22.35 -27.45 -7.61
N LEU A 310 22.06 -27.44 -8.91
CA LEU A 310 21.87 -28.68 -9.68
C LEU A 310 23.23 -29.29 -9.98
N SER A 311 23.31 -30.61 -9.84
CA SER A 311 24.41 -31.52 -10.18
C SER A 311 25.40 -31.85 -9.06
N ALA A 312 25.53 -33.16 -8.86
CA ALA A 312 26.36 -33.87 -7.88
C ALA A 312 27.88 -33.74 -8.10
N LEU A 313 28.36 -32.71 -8.80
CA LEU A 313 29.75 -32.66 -9.27
C LEU A 313 30.71 -31.84 -8.41
N ILE A 314 30.23 -31.03 -7.46
CA ILE A 314 31.10 -30.18 -6.62
C ILE A 314 30.38 -29.97 -5.28
N GLY A 315 31.07 -30.24 -4.16
CA GLY A 315 30.53 -30.26 -2.79
C GLY A 315 29.60 -29.10 -2.42
N ASN A 316 28.71 -29.36 -1.46
CA ASN A 316 27.57 -28.53 -1.05
C ASN A 316 27.86 -27.02 -1.08
N ALA A 317 27.13 -26.30 -1.92
CA ALA A 317 27.10 -24.84 -1.92
C ALA A 317 25.65 -24.37 -2.09
N THR A 318 25.04 -23.90 -1.00
CA THR A 318 23.71 -23.30 -0.93
C THR A 318 23.87 -21.78 -0.85
N CYS A 319 23.10 -20.99 -1.60
CA CYS A 319 22.97 -19.54 -1.35
C CYS A 319 21.62 -19.29 -0.68
N VAL A 320 21.59 -18.48 0.37
CA VAL A 320 20.36 -18.12 1.09
C VAL A 320 20.07 -16.62 0.98
N VAL A 321 18.83 -16.23 1.23
CA VAL A 321 18.42 -14.85 1.47
C VAL A 321 17.21 -14.83 2.38
N ASP A 322 17.23 -13.93 3.37
CA ASP A 322 16.12 -13.74 4.31
C ASP A 322 15.22 -12.59 3.84
N GLY A 323 13.90 -12.79 3.96
CA GLY A 323 12.90 -11.74 3.83
C GLY A 323 12.72 -10.92 5.12
N PRO A 324 12.01 -9.78 5.03
CA PRO A 324 11.62 -9.00 6.18
C PRO A 324 10.68 -9.79 7.08
N TYR A 325 10.42 -9.28 8.28
CA TYR A 325 9.31 -9.77 9.08
C TYR A 325 7.97 -9.48 8.38
N GLN A 326 7.09 -10.47 8.40
CA GLN A 326 5.83 -10.49 7.69
C GLN A 326 4.71 -10.95 8.62
N THR A 327 3.51 -10.43 8.38
CA THR A 327 2.30 -10.84 9.11
C THR A 327 1.21 -11.23 8.15
N VAL A 328 0.34 -12.16 8.55
CA VAL A 328 -0.80 -12.58 7.71
C VAL A 328 -1.76 -11.41 7.50
N GLY A 329 -2.19 -11.19 6.25
CA GLY A 329 -3.11 -10.12 5.92
C GLY A 329 -3.50 -10.08 4.45
N GLU A 330 -3.99 -8.92 4.00
CA GLU A 330 -4.44 -8.69 2.63
C GLU A 330 -3.83 -7.38 2.08
N THR A 331 -3.79 -7.22 0.76
CA THR A 331 -3.30 -6.01 0.09
C THR A 331 -4.43 -5.37 -0.69
N ASP A 332 -4.67 -4.09 -0.42
CA ASP A 332 -5.64 -3.24 -1.13
C ASP A 332 -4.90 -2.14 -1.91
N LEU A 333 -5.41 -1.78 -3.08
CA LEU A 333 -4.79 -0.81 -3.98
C LEU A 333 -5.75 0.34 -4.29
N ALA A 334 -5.28 1.58 -4.30
CA ALA A 334 -6.01 2.73 -4.80
C ALA A 334 -5.73 2.93 -6.29
N ASN A 335 -6.79 3.03 -7.10
CA ASN A 335 -6.73 3.32 -8.52
C ASN A 335 -7.67 4.48 -8.87
N GLY A 336 -7.34 5.21 -9.94
CA GLY A 336 -8.12 6.34 -10.44
C GLY A 336 -7.33 7.64 -10.45
N GLN A 337 -8.03 8.77 -10.29
CA GLN A 337 -7.49 10.13 -10.40
C GLN A 337 -6.97 10.66 -9.05
N SER A 338 -6.81 11.98 -8.95
CA SER A 338 -6.27 12.66 -7.77
C SER A 338 -7.05 12.37 -6.49
N LEU A 339 -8.38 12.18 -6.54
CA LEU A 339 -9.16 11.77 -5.37
C LEU A 339 -8.73 10.40 -4.81
N ALA A 340 -8.52 9.40 -5.66
CA ALA A 340 -8.04 8.08 -5.23
C ALA A 340 -6.64 8.19 -4.62
N VAL A 341 -5.74 8.84 -5.35
CA VAL A 341 -4.32 8.91 -5.00
C VAL A 341 -4.13 9.66 -3.68
N ALA A 342 -4.81 10.80 -3.50
CA ALA A 342 -4.74 11.60 -2.29
C ALA A 342 -5.36 10.88 -1.07
N ALA A 343 -6.49 10.18 -1.25
CA ALA A 343 -7.15 9.46 -0.16
C ALA A 343 -6.20 8.51 0.57
N PHE A 344 -5.28 7.85 -0.15
CA PHE A 344 -4.38 6.84 0.41
C PHE A 344 -2.96 7.37 0.73
N SER A 345 -2.67 8.62 0.40
CA SER A 345 -1.37 9.27 0.66
C SER A 345 -1.44 10.44 1.64
N GLN A 346 -2.64 10.91 1.98
CA GLN A 346 -2.80 12.08 2.83
C GLN A 346 -2.33 11.86 4.26
N THR A 347 -1.66 12.88 4.78
CA THR A 347 -1.05 12.88 6.11
C THR A 347 -1.37 14.18 6.84
N ALA A 348 -2.07 14.08 7.96
CA ALA A 348 -2.34 15.20 8.85
C ALA A 348 -1.09 15.59 9.65
N THR A 349 -1.01 16.86 10.04
CA THR A 349 0.09 17.41 10.88
C THR A 349 0.10 16.84 12.30
N THR A 350 -1.03 16.32 12.79
CA THR A 350 -1.17 15.68 14.10
C THR A 350 -1.79 14.29 13.94
N ALA A 351 -1.46 13.37 14.86
CA ALA A 351 -2.03 12.04 14.86
C ALA A 351 -3.49 12.06 15.33
N THR A 352 -4.40 11.69 14.44
CA THR A 352 -5.86 11.73 14.67
C THR A 352 -6.43 10.33 14.91
N TYR A 353 -5.77 9.28 14.43
CA TYR A 353 -6.22 7.90 14.50
C TYR A 353 -5.32 7.06 15.39
N ALA A 354 -5.88 6.01 15.99
CA ALA A 354 -5.09 4.95 16.58
C ALA A 354 -4.19 4.34 15.48
N GLN A 355 -2.93 4.08 15.81
CA GLN A 355 -2.02 3.48 14.84
C GLN A 355 -2.35 1.99 14.65
N PRO A 356 -2.71 1.54 13.44
CA PRO A 356 -3.01 0.14 13.21
C PRO A 356 -1.71 -0.69 13.25
N SER A 357 -1.63 -1.67 14.14
CA SER A 357 -0.48 -2.56 14.22
C SER A 357 -0.39 -3.46 12.99
N ASN A 358 0.83 -3.77 12.55
CA ASN A 358 1.12 -4.68 11.43
C ASN A 358 0.48 -4.31 10.09
N CYS A 359 0.07 -3.05 9.91
CA CYS A 359 -0.45 -2.54 8.65
C CYS A 359 0.58 -1.64 7.98
N TRP A 360 0.65 -1.72 6.65
CA TRP A 360 1.72 -1.09 5.86
C TRP A 360 1.13 -0.23 4.75
N HIS A 361 1.76 0.90 4.43
CA HIS A 361 1.44 1.68 3.23
C HIS A 361 2.65 1.74 2.30
N LEU A 362 2.41 1.64 0.99
CA LEU A 362 3.41 1.97 -0.02
C LEU A 362 3.50 3.49 -0.11
N GLU A 363 4.60 4.05 0.38
CA GLU A 363 4.87 5.48 0.28
C GLU A 363 5.02 5.91 -1.18
N GLY A 364 4.64 7.16 -1.47
CA GLY A 364 4.83 7.79 -2.77
C GLY A 364 3.77 7.40 -3.80
N VAL A 365 3.45 8.37 -4.65
CA VAL A 365 2.40 8.26 -5.68
C VAL A 365 3.04 8.36 -7.07
N PRO A 366 2.53 7.64 -8.08
CA PRO A 366 2.93 7.89 -9.47
C PRO A 366 2.56 9.32 -9.86
N THR A 367 3.53 10.23 -10.03
CA THR A 367 3.25 11.67 -10.15
C THR A 367 2.96 12.16 -11.57
N ASN A 368 3.34 11.45 -12.64
CA ASN A 368 2.85 11.68 -14.00
C ASN A 368 3.36 10.59 -14.97
N GLY A 369 2.69 10.43 -16.11
CA GLY A 369 2.96 9.38 -17.10
C GLY A 369 4.36 9.37 -17.74
N THR A 370 5.22 10.36 -17.48
CA THR A 370 6.59 10.44 -18.02
C THR A 370 7.67 10.15 -16.99
N THR A 371 7.36 10.27 -15.71
CA THR A 371 8.26 9.92 -14.62
C THR A 371 7.42 9.19 -13.58
N LEU A 372 7.63 7.87 -13.48
CA LEU A 372 7.47 7.19 -12.19
C LEU A 372 8.48 7.86 -11.26
N GLY A 373 8.13 9.03 -10.68
CA GLY A 373 9.02 9.89 -9.93
C GLY A 373 9.86 9.05 -8.99
N ASP A 374 11.19 9.19 -9.10
CA ASP A 374 12.23 8.40 -8.44
C ASP A 374 11.70 7.09 -7.84
N ALA A 375 11.57 6.07 -8.68
CA ALA A 375 11.09 4.73 -8.32
C ALA A 375 11.75 4.15 -7.05
N TRP A 376 12.87 4.72 -6.61
CA TRP A 376 13.58 4.43 -5.36
C TRP A 376 12.83 4.87 -4.08
N ASN A 377 11.95 5.88 -4.13
CA ASN A 377 11.26 6.43 -2.95
C ASN A 377 9.99 5.65 -2.54
N ARG A 378 9.52 4.70 -3.36
CA ARG A 378 8.26 3.99 -3.11
C ARG A 378 8.47 2.70 -2.34
N ARG A 379 8.26 2.71 -1.02
CA ARG A 379 8.53 1.57 -0.11
C ARG A 379 7.41 1.35 0.91
N LEU A 380 7.30 0.12 1.41
CA LEU A 380 6.35 -0.21 2.47
C LEU A 380 6.82 0.35 3.82
N ARG A 381 6.02 1.23 4.42
CA ARG A 381 6.21 1.73 5.79
C ARG A 381 5.02 1.39 6.67
N PRO A 382 5.16 1.32 8.00
CA PRO A 382 4.02 1.17 8.89
C PRO A 382 3.03 2.33 8.68
N ILE A 383 1.73 2.02 8.60
CA ILE A 383 0.69 3.04 8.59
C ILE A 383 0.75 3.79 9.92
N SER A 384 0.98 5.11 9.88
CA SER A 384 1.00 5.96 11.07
C SER A 384 -0.38 6.53 11.37
N GLY A 385 -0.67 6.79 12.64
CA GLY A 385 -1.97 7.31 13.11
C GLY A 385 -2.34 8.70 12.58
N ASN A 386 -1.44 9.41 11.90
CA ASN A 386 -1.71 10.68 11.24
C ASN A 386 -2.04 10.53 9.75
N THR A 387 -2.09 9.32 9.20
CA THR A 387 -2.47 9.10 7.80
C THR A 387 -3.94 8.73 7.67
N THR A 388 -4.58 9.16 6.59
CA THR A 388 -5.97 8.78 6.28
C THR A 388 -6.09 7.27 6.04
N ALA A 389 -5.03 6.62 5.55
CA ALA A 389 -4.93 5.17 5.42
C ALA A 389 -5.15 4.42 6.75
N ALA A 390 -4.81 5.05 7.90
CA ALA A 390 -5.08 4.49 9.22
C ALA A 390 -6.59 4.32 9.48
N ALA A 391 -7.42 5.23 8.98
CA ALA A 391 -8.87 5.16 9.14
C ALA A 391 -9.45 3.90 8.47
N LEU A 392 -9.02 3.58 7.25
CA LEU A 392 -9.42 2.35 6.56
C LEU A 392 -8.88 1.11 7.29
N ALA A 393 -7.59 1.09 7.60
CA ALA A 393 -6.96 -0.07 8.23
C ALA A 393 -7.55 -0.38 9.62
N ASN A 394 -7.91 0.63 10.41
CA ASN A 394 -8.57 0.44 11.71
C ASN A 394 -9.95 -0.19 11.58
N VAL A 395 -10.76 0.21 10.58
CA VAL A 395 -12.05 -0.43 10.33
C VAL A 395 -11.85 -1.90 9.95
N VAL A 396 -11.00 -2.18 8.96
CA VAL A 396 -10.72 -3.55 8.51
C VAL A 396 -10.20 -4.43 9.64
N LYS A 397 -9.33 -3.90 10.50
CA LYS A 397 -8.82 -4.63 11.66
C LYS A 397 -9.92 -4.89 12.69
N THR A 398 -10.80 -3.91 12.93
CA THR A 398 -11.91 -4.04 13.89
C THR A 398 -12.93 -5.09 13.45
N VAL A 399 -13.30 -5.11 12.17
CA VAL A 399 -14.41 -5.94 11.68
C VAL A 399 -13.95 -7.27 11.09
N SER A 400 -12.71 -7.36 10.57
CA SER A 400 -12.19 -8.54 9.89
C SER A 400 -10.96 -9.16 10.57
N SER A 401 -10.35 -8.48 11.55
CA SER A 401 -9.05 -8.86 12.15
C SER A 401 -7.92 -9.06 11.11
N VAL A 402 -8.04 -8.41 9.96
CA VAL A 402 -7.09 -8.51 8.85
C VAL A 402 -6.06 -7.38 8.97
N ASN A 403 -4.77 -7.74 8.91
CA ASN A 403 -3.71 -6.75 8.69
C ASN A 403 -3.72 -6.33 7.22
N LEU A 404 -3.46 -5.06 6.96
CA LEU A 404 -3.63 -4.49 5.64
C LEU A 404 -2.35 -3.85 5.12
N THR A 405 -1.96 -4.21 3.90
CA THR A 405 -1.08 -3.39 3.08
C THR A 405 -1.92 -2.54 2.15
N VAL A 406 -1.71 -1.22 2.14
CA VAL A 406 -2.33 -0.32 1.16
C VAL A 406 -1.28 0.22 0.19
N ALA A 407 -1.64 0.38 -1.08
CA ALA A 407 -0.77 1.01 -2.06
C ALA A 407 -1.55 1.91 -3.01
N SER A 408 -0.91 2.98 -3.50
CA SER A 408 -1.51 3.86 -4.51
C SER A 408 -0.91 3.60 -5.88
N GLY A 409 -1.72 3.22 -6.86
CA GLY A 409 -1.27 3.04 -8.24
C GLY A 409 -1.97 3.95 -9.26
N GLY A 410 -2.93 4.77 -8.82
CA GLY A 410 -3.58 5.78 -9.66
C GLY A 410 -2.62 6.87 -10.17
N VAL A 411 -2.99 7.49 -11.29
CA VAL A 411 -2.30 8.64 -11.90
C VAL A 411 -3.29 9.81 -11.95
N SER A 412 -2.92 10.96 -11.41
CA SER A 412 -3.83 12.11 -11.33
C SER A 412 -4.16 12.71 -12.71
N GLY A 413 -5.37 13.27 -12.86
CA GLY A 413 -5.77 14.11 -13.99
C GLY A 413 -5.93 13.40 -15.35
N THR A 414 -5.99 12.06 -15.37
CA THR A 414 -6.15 11.29 -16.60
C THR A 414 -7.56 10.69 -16.72
N ALA A 415 -8.17 10.86 -17.89
CA ALA A 415 -9.46 10.26 -18.27
C ALA A 415 -9.35 8.74 -18.45
N ILE A 416 -10.48 8.02 -18.37
CA ILE A 416 -10.50 6.55 -18.46
C ILE A 416 -9.92 6.04 -19.79
N ALA A 417 -10.10 6.79 -20.87
CA ALA A 417 -9.66 6.43 -22.22
C ALA A 417 -8.14 6.24 -22.36
N VAL A 418 -7.32 6.83 -21.47
CA VAL A 418 -5.85 6.74 -21.51
C VAL A 418 -5.27 5.83 -20.42
N ARG A 419 -6.13 5.09 -19.70
CA ARG A 419 -5.75 4.21 -18.59
C ARG A 419 -5.73 2.73 -18.93
N GLY A 420 -6.14 2.36 -20.14
CA GLY A 420 -6.26 0.96 -20.59
C GLY A 420 -4.95 0.17 -20.58
N ALA A 421 -5.05 -1.11 -20.93
CA ALA A 421 -3.92 -2.03 -21.03
C ALA A 421 -2.76 -1.45 -21.86
N GLY A 422 -1.52 -1.63 -21.38
CA GLY A 422 -0.31 -1.09 -22.01
C GLY A 422 -0.05 0.39 -21.76
N SER A 423 -1.00 1.15 -21.18
CA SER A 423 -0.78 2.55 -20.81
C SER A 423 0.21 2.70 -19.65
N VAL A 424 0.80 3.88 -19.53
CA VAL A 424 1.65 4.26 -18.39
C VAL A 424 0.90 4.18 -17.06
N CYS A 425 -0.41 4.44 -17.04
CA CYS A 425 -1.25 4.31 -15.85
C CYS A 425 -1.37 2.84 -15.43
N GLN A 426 -1.58 1.94 -16.40
CA GLN A 426 -1.67 0.51 -16.14
C GLN A 426 -0.34 -0.07 -15.65
N GLN A 427 0.78 0.39 -16.22
CA GLN A 427 2.10 -0.02 -15.74
C GLN A 427 2.38 0.48 -14.31
N ALA A 428 1.91 1.68 -13.95
CA ALA A 428 2.02 2.20 -12.58
C ALA A 428 1.21 1.35 -11.58
N LEU A 429 0.04 0.85 -11.96
CA LEU A 429 -0.76 -0.08 -11.16
C LEU A 429 -0.03 -1.41 -10.96
N LYS A 430 0.45 -2.04 -12.05
CA LYS A 430 1.21 -3.30 -12.01
C LYS A 430 2.47 -3.17 -11.14
N GLN A 431 3.21 -2.07 -11.29
CA GLN A 431 4.36 -1.78 -10.42
C GLN A 431 3.97 -1.63 -8.95
N SER A 432 2.80 -1.05 -8.66
CA SER A 432 2.32 -0.88 -7.29
C SER A 432 1.89 -2.23 -6.68
N ILE A 433 1.34 -3.14 -7.48
CA ILE A 433 1.07 -4.53 -7.07
C ILE A 433 2.40 -5.23 -6.71
N ASP A 434 3.39 -5.17 -7.59
CA ASP A 434 4.73 -5.74 -7.34
C ASP A 434 5.34 -5.18 -6.04
N ARG A 435 5.24 -3.87 -5.82
CA ARG A 435 5.79 -3.18 -4.63
C ARG A 435 5.01 -3.43 -3.34
N ALA A 436 3.72 -3.70 -3.45
CA ALA A 436 2.89 -4.15 -2.34
C ALA A 436 2.93 -5.68 -2.18
N GLY A 437 3.95 -6.30 -2.79
CA GLY A 437 4.39 -7.69 -2.73
C GLY A 437 3.52 -8.71 -3.47
N GLY A 438 3.11 -8.31 -4.67
CA GLY A 438 2.88 -9.22 -5.80
C GLY A 438 1.44 -9.68 -5.99
N ARG A 439 0.52 -9.38 -5.07
CA ARG A 439 -0.90 -9.71 -5.24
C ARG A 439 -1.82 -8.79 -4.46
N VAL A 440 -2.98 -8.49 -5.03
CA VAL A 440 -4.02 -7.64 -4.44
C VAL A 440 -5.36 -8.36 -4.36
N HIS A 441 -6.14 -8.02 -3.33
CA HIS A 441 -7.52 -8.49 -3.13
C HIS A 441 -8.53 -7.48 -3.65
N PHE A 442 -8.38 -6.23 -3.22
CA PHE A 442 -9.28 -5.15 -3.55
C PHE A 442 -8.57 -4.01 -4.27
N VAL A 443 -9.29 -3.40 -5.21
CA VAL A 443 -8.95 -2.10 -5.75
C VAL A 443 -10.04 -1.10 -5.37
N HIS A 444 -9.66 -0.02 -4.71
CA HIS A 444 -10.49 1.15 -4.48
C HIS A 444 -10.37 2.09 -5.68
N HIS A 445 -11.38 2.08 -6.55
CA HIS A 445 -11.39 2.87 -7.77
C HIS A 445 -12.16 4.17 -7.57
N VAL A 446 -11.49 5.32 -7.73
CA VAL A 446 -12.09 6.65 -7.63
C VAL A 446 -11.68 7.47 -8.85
N ASP A 447 -12.58 7.58 -9.82
CA ASP A 447 -12.29 8.12 -11.15
C ASP A 447 -13.53 8.82 -11.74
N GLY A 448 -13.38 9.46 -12.90
CA GLY A 448 -14.47 10.05 -13.67
C GLY A 448 -14.44 11.58 -13.80
N GLN A 449 -13.62 12.31 -13.04
CA GLN A 449 -13.59 13.78 -13.06
C GLN A 449 -13.20 14.31 -14.46
N SER A 450 -12.10 13.79 -15.01
CA SER A 450 -11.67 14.10 -16.39
C SER A 450 -12.59 13.54 -17.49
N ASP A 451 -13.55 12.66 -17.16
CA ASP A 451 -14.45 12.06 -18.16
C ASP A 451 -15.74 12.86 -18.34
N VAL A 452 -16.07 13.77 -17.41
CA VAL A 452 -17.29 14.60 -17.45
C VAL A 452 -17.42 15.42 -18.75
N THR A 453 -16.31 15.78 -19.40
CA THR A 453 -16.29 16.61 -20.62
C THR A 453 -16.13 15.83 -21.94
N THR A 454 -15.94 14.51 -21.90
CA THR A 454 -15.63 13.68 -23.10
C THR A 454 -16.73 12.66 -23.32
N ALA A 455 -17.10 12.37 -24.58
CA ALA A 455 -18.17 11.41 -24.88
C ALA A 455 -17.84 10.01 -24.34
N GLN A 456 -18.74 9.46 -23.50
CA GLN A 456 -18.45 8.34 -22.58
C GLN A 456 -18.95 6.98 -23.07
N ALA A 457 -19.15 6.81 -24.38
CA ALA A 457 -19.87 5.66 -24.94
C ALA A 457 -19.27 4.27 -24.61
N SER A 458 -18.06 4.22 -24.03
CA SER A 458 -17.36 3.00 -23.64
C SER A 458 -16.83 2.99 -22.20
N TYR A 459 -17.32 3.84 -21.29
CA TYR A 459 -16.78 3.95 -19.92
C TYR A 459 -16.75 2.61 -19.16
N ILE A 460 -17.87 1.87 -19.16
CA ILE A 460 -17.99 0.53 -18.54
C ILE A 460 -17.00 -0.46 -19.18
N ALA A 461 -16.97 -0.52 -20.52
CA ALA A 461 -16.08 -1.42 -21.24
C ALA A 461 -14.60 -1.11 -21.00
N ALA A 462 -14.23 0.17 -20.88
CA ALA A 462 -12.87 0.59 -20.57
C ALA A 462 -12.46 0.16 -19.15
N ILE A 463 -13.36 0.32 -18.16
CA ILE A 463 -13.12 -0.19 -16.79
C ILE A 463 -12.94 -1.70 -16.80
N GLN A 464 -13.79 -2.45 -17.51
CA GLN A 464 -13.67 -3.90 -17.60
C GLN A 464 -12.32 -4.31 -18.20
N ALA A 465 -11.91 -3.70 -19.31
CA ALA A 465 -10.62 -3.98 -19.95
C ALA A 465 -9.41 -3.70 -19.04
N ILE A 466 -9.46 -2.63 -18.23
CA ILE A 466 -8.41 -2.33 -17.24
C ILE A 466 -8.27 -3.47 -16.24
N TYR A 467 -9.39 -3.94 -15.69
CA TYR A 467 -9.35 -4.97 -14.66
C TYR A 467 -9.11 -6.37 -15.23
N ASP A 468 -9.51 -6.66 -16.48
CA ASP A 468 -9.21 -7.93 -17.13
C ASP A 468 -7.69 -8.11 -17.32
N ASP A 469 -7.00 -7.04 -17.74
CA ASP A 469 -5.54 -7.03 -17.83
C ASP A 469 -4.87 -7.12 -16.44
N LEU A 470 -5.48 -6.54 -15.39
CA LEU A 470 -4.96 -6.69 -14.03
C LEU A 470 -5.21 -8.09 -13.46
N ASP A 471 -6.33 -8.74 -13.74
CA ASP A 471 -6.63 -10.10 -13.28
C ASP A 471 -5.62 -11.10 -13.87
N ALA A 472 -5.31 -10.94 -15.16
CA ALA A 472 -4.27 -11.73 -15.82
C ALA A 472 -2.89 -11.53 -15.18
N TYR A 473 -2.56 -10.29 -14.81
CA TYR A 473 -1.29 -9.97 -14.14
C TYR A 473 -1.24 -10.44 -12.67
N ASN A 474 -2.33 -10.29 -11.94
CA ASN A 474 -2.49 -10.68 -10.53
C ASN A 474 -2.59 -12.21 -10.35
N GLY A 475 -2.92 -12.93 -11.43
CA GLY A 475 -3.12 -14.38 -11.44
C GLY A 475 -4.40 -14.82 -10.72
N ALA A 476 -5.30 -13.88 -10.41
CA ALA A 476 -6.61 -14.11 -9.83
C ALA A 476 -7.50 -12.88 -9.96
N ALA A 477 -8.81 -13.11 -10.00
CA ALA A 477 -9.81 -12.05 -10.09
C ALA A 477 -9.72 -11.06 -8.92
N ILE A 478 -9.61 -9.79 -9.25
CA ILE A 478 -9.59 -8.67 -8.33
C ILE A 478 -11.01 -8.19 -8.08
N LYS A 479 -11.34 -7.94 -6.82
CA LYS A 479 -12.58 -7.24 -6.45
C LYS A 479 -12.36 -5.74 -6.52
N VAL A 480 -13.33 -5.01 -7.03
CA VAL A 480 -13.21 -3.57 -7.23
C VAL A 480 -14.31 -2.85 -6.44
N LEU A 481 -13.89 -2.00 -5.52
CA LEU A 481 -14.77 -1.05 -4.84
C LEU A 481 -14.86 0.20 -5.70
N MET A 482 -15.98 0.34 -6.40
CA MET A 482 -16.26 1.46 -7.28
C MET A 482 -16.82 2.62 -6.45
N HIS A 483 -15.99 3.62 -6.15
CA HIS A 483 -16.41 4.80 -5.39
C HIS A 483 -17.09 5.78 -6.35
N PRO A 484 -18.40 6.05 -6.20
CA PRO A 484 -19.08 6.99 -7.07
C PRO A 484 -18.43 8.36 -6.99
N LEU A 485 -18.27 9.00 -8.15
CA LEU A 485 -17.68 10.32 -8.29
C LEU A 485 -18.35 11.34 -7.34
N ALA A 486 -17.55 12.01 -6.51
CA ALA A 486 -18.05 12.88 -5.45
C ALA A 486 -18.15 14.36 -5.85
N SER A 487 -17.43 14.80 -6.89
CA SER A 487 -17.32 16.21 -7.29
C SER A 487 -17.26 16.38 -8.80
N CYS A 488 -17.58 17.58 -9.28
CA CYS A 488 -17.54 17.97 -10.70
C CYS A 488 -16.56 19.13 -10.93
N TRP A 489 -16.01 19.26 -12.14
CA TRP A 489 -15.09 20.35 -12.50
C TRP A 489 -15.72 21.76 -12.39
N LYS A 490 -15.03 22.67 -11.68
CA LYS A 490 -15.47 24.03 -11.31
C LYS A 490 -15.85 24.96 -12.47
N ASN A 491 -15.21 24.80 -13.63
CA ASN A 491 -15.23 25.81 -14.69
C ASN A 491 -16.14 25.49 -15.88
N SER A 492 -17.09 24.56 -15.73
CA SER A 492 -17.94 24.12 -16.83
C SER A 492 -19.41 24.15 -16.43
N THR A 493 -20.05 25.30 -16.65
CA THR A 493 -21.52 25.40 -16.72
C THR A 493 -22.06 24.36 -17.71
N GLY A 494 -23.03 23.54 -17.30
CA GLY A 494 -23.70 22.56 -18.17
C GLY A 494 -23.23 21.11 -18.06
N ASN A 495 -22.41 20.77 -17.07
CA ASN A 495 -21.84 19.42 -16.90
C ASN A 495 -22.52 18.53 -15.84
N ASP A 496 -23.59 18.99 -15.19
CA ASP A 496 -24.31 18.23 -14.14
C ASP A 496 -24.89 16.92 -14.69
N GLU A 497 -25.39 16.93 -15.93
CA GLU A 497 -25.94 15.73 -16.59
C GLU A 497 -24.84 14.72 -16.91
N GLN A 498 -23.72 15.15 -17.49
CA GLN A 498 -22.59 14.27 -17.76
C GLN A 498 -21.99 13.71 -16.46
N TRP A 499 -21.90 14.53 -15.41
CA TRP A 499 -21.42 14.09 -14.10
C TRP A 499 -22.34 13.02 -13.48
N GLN A 500 -23.65 13.22 -13.52
CA GLN A 500 -24.61 12.19 -13.09
C GLN A 500 -24.57 10.95 -13.99
N ALA A 501 -24.33 11.10 -15.29
CA ALA A 501 -24.19 9.98 -16.21
C ALA A 501 -22.98 9.10 -15.85
N VAL A 502 -21.82 9.68 -15.52
CA VAL A 502 -20.66 8.92 -15.01
C VAL A 502 -21.02 8.17 -13.74
N ARG A 503 -21.60 8.86 -12.75
CA ARG A 503 -21.98 8.24 -11.45
C ARG A 503 -22.96 7.10 -11.64
N ARG A 504 -23.92 7.26 -12.55
CA ARG A 504 -24.86 6.20 -12.94
C ARG A 504 -24.13 5.00 -13.54
N MET A 505 -23.20 5.20 -14.49
CA MET A 505 -22.45 4.10 -15.08
C MET A 505 -21.58 3.37 -14.05
N GLN A 506 -20.98 4.10 -13.11
CA GLN A 506 -20.25 3.53 -11.97
C GLN A 506 -21.16 2.67 -11.09
N TRP A 507 -22.40 3.13 -10.85
CA TRP A 507 -23.39 2.38 -10.07
C TRP A 507 -23.90 1.15 -10.81
N GLN A 508 -24.25 1.31 -12.09
CA GLN A 508 -24.72 0.25 -12.98
C GLN A 508 -23.70 -0.89 -13.03
N LEU A 509 -22.42 -0.56 -13.12
CA LEU A 509 -21.34 -1.55 -13.13
C LEU A 509 -21.31 -2.43 -11.86
N THR A 510 -21.74 -1.91 -10.71
CA THR A 510 -21.90 -2.71 -9.47
C THR A 510 -23.18 -3.56 -9.43
N GLN A 511 -24.17 -3.23 -10.27
CA GLN A 511 -25.43 -3.98 -10.38
C GLN A 511 -25.34 -5.08 -11.45
N ASP A 512 -24.75 -4.76 -12.59
CA ASP A 512 -24.63 -5.67 -13.74
C ASP A 512 -23.55 -6.75 -13.50
N TYR A 513 -22.53 -6.44 -12.69
CA TYR A 513 -21.38 -7.32 -12.42
C TYR A 513 -21.05 -7.45 -10.92
N PRO A 514 -22.01 -7.90 -10.09
CA PRO A 514 -21.95 -7.82 -8.63
C PRO A 514 -20.94 -8.78 -7.98
N SER A 515 -20.39 -9.74 -8.73
CA SER A 515 -19.34 -10.64 -8.26
C SER A 515 -17.95 -10.00 -8.27
N ARG A 516 -17.76 -8.97 -9.10
CA ARG A 516 -16.47 -8.29 -9.30
C ARG A 516 -16.48 -6.87 -8.78
N TYR A 517 -17.55 -6.12 -9.05
CA TYR A 517 -17.65 -4.72 -8.69
C TYR A 517 -18.67 -4.52 -7.58
N PHE A 518 -18.23 -3.81 -6.55
CA PHE A 518 -18.99 -3.51 -5.36
C PHE A 518 -19.06 -2.00 -5.20
N LEU A 519 -20.17 -1.51 -4.66
CA LEU A 519 -20.31 -0.10 -4.35
C LEU A 519 -19.27 0.30 -3.28
N GLY A 520 -18.38 1.22 -3.63
CA GLY A 520 -17.43 1.85 -2.72
C GLY A 520 -18.10 2.86 -1.79
N ALA A 521 -17.30 3.74 -1.19
CA ALA A 521 -17.80 4.74 -0.26
C ALA A 521 -18.61 5.83 -1.01
N TYR A 522 -19.85 6.05 -0.58
CA TYR A 522 -20.58 7.26 -0.93
C TYR A 522 -20.04 8.45 -0.12
N THR A 523 -19.65 9.52 -0.80
CA THR A 523 -18.82 10.61 -0.24
C THR A 523 -19.21 12.00 -0.71
N LEU A 524 -20.39 12.15 -1.33
CA LEU A 524 -20.91 13.47 -1.72
C LEU A 524 -21.19 14.37 -0.50
N ASP A 525 -21.31 13.75 0.67
CA ASP A 525 -21.50 14.37 1.96
C ASP A 525 -20.20 14.45 2.79
N CYS A 526 -19.02 14.39 2.16
CA CYS A 526 -17.74 14.64 2.83
C CYS A 526 -17.32 16.12 2.69
N GLN A 527 -16.47 16.60 3.59
CA GLN A 527 -15.93 17.97 3.55
C GLN A 527 -14.86 18.11 2.44
N HIS A 528 -14.94 19.17 1.64
CA HIS A 528 -13.96 19.47 0.59
C HIS A 528 -13.06 20.65 0.96
N PHE A 529 -11.82 20.67 0.45
CA PHE A 529 -10.95 21.85 0.53
C PHE A 529 -10.98 22.71 -0.74
N ASP A 530 -11.24 22.10 -1.90
CA ASP A 530 -11.43 22.79 -3.17
C ASP A 530 -12.62 22.17 -3.92
N SER A 531 -12.91 22.64 -5.13
CA SER A 531 -14.03 22.16 -5.95
C SER A 531 -13.97 20.68 -6.36
N LEU A 532 -12.85 20.00 -6.15
CA LEU A 532 -12.60 18.62 -6.58
C LEU A 532 -12.24 17.69 -5.42
N HIS A 533 -11.49 18.16 -4.43
CA HIS A 533 -10.73 17.35 -3.50
C HIS A 533 -11.16 17.53 -2.04
N PHE A 534 -11.06 16.44 -1.27
CA PHE A 534 -11.40 16.41 0.14
C PHE A 534 -10.27 16.91 1.01
N ASN A 535 -10.57 17.56 2.13
CA ASN A 535 -9.54 17.81 3.14
C ASN A 535 -9.20 16.49 3.88
N ASP A 536 -8.22 16.53 4.80
CA ASP A 536 -7.78 15.33 5.53
C ASP A 536 -8.93 14.63 6.26
N ALA A 537 -9.84 15.39 6.88
CA ALA A 537 -11.02 14.86 7.57
C ALA A 537 -12.01 14.20 6.60
N GLY A 538 -12.22 14.80 5.42
CA GLY A 538 -13.07 14.25 4.36
C GLY A 538 -12.49 12.96 3.77
N TYR A 539 -11.18 12.91 3.51
CA TYR A 539 -10.50 11.68 3.06
C TYR A 539 -10.56 10.57 4.10
N ALA A 540 -10.38 10.90 5.38
CA ALA A 540 -10.51 9.90 6.43
C ALA A 540 -11.94 9.37 6.59
N THR A 541 -12.94 10.24 6.43
CA THR A 541 -14.36 9.83 6.43
C THR A 541 -14.63 8.90 5.26
N MET A 542 -14.15 9.24 4.06
CA MET A 542 -14.20 8.39 2.88
C MET A 542 -13.55 7.02 3.15
N LEU A 543 -12.35 7.00 3.73
CA LEU A 543 -11.60 5.77 3.98
C LEU A 543 -12.19 4.91 5.10
N THR A 544 -12.80 5.51 6.11
CA THR A 544 -13.58 4.81 7.14
C THR A 544 -14.74 4.06 6.49
N ARG A 545 -15.53 4.75 5.65
CA ARG A 545 -16.65 4.15 4.90
C ARG A 545 -16.18 3.10 3.90
N ALA A 546 -15.03 3.34 3.25
CA ALA A 546 -14.42 2.39 2.33
C ALA A 546 -14.04 1.08 3.03
N GLY A 547 -13.59 1.12 4.29
CA GLY A 547 -13.33 -0.06 5.11
C GLY A 547 -14.58 -0.93 5.32
N TRP A 548 -15.73 -0.31 5.61
CA TRP A 548 -17.02 -1.01 5.75
C TRP A 548 -17.52 -1.60 4.42
N ALA A 549 -17.45 -0.82 3.33
CA ALA A 549 -17.80 -1.30 2.00
C ALA A 549 -16.92 -2.49 1.57
N ARG A 550 -15.61 -2.41 1.87
CA ARG A 550 -14.65 -3.49 1.65
C ARG A 550 -14.99 -4.72 2.47
N ALA A 551 -15.29 -4.57 3.76
CA ALA A 551 -15.66 -5.68 4.63
C ALA A 551 -16.95 -6.38 4.13
N LYS A 552 -17.96 -5.63 3.67
CA LYS A 552 -19.16 -6.20 3.03
C LYS A 552 -18.81 -6.97 1.76
N ALA A 553 -18.02 -6.36 0.87
CA ALA A 553 -17.59 -6.99 -0.38
C ALA A 553 -16.74 -8.26 -0.15
N ARG A 554 -16.02 -8.31 0.98
CA ARG A 554 -15.28 -9.50 1.43
C ARG A 554 -16.19 -10.59 2.01
N GLY A 555 -17.35 -10.21 2.56
CA GLY A 555 -18.30 -11.08 3.25
C GLY A 555 -18.14 -11.08 4.77
N ASP A 556 -17.34 -10.16 5.33
CA ASP A 556 -17.04 -10.11 6.77
C ASP A 556 -18.18 -9.46 7.58
N VAL A 557 -18.97 -8.60 6.93
CA VAL A 557 -20.12 -7.90 7.51
C VAL A 557 -21.29 -7.87 6.53
N ALA A 558 -22.52 -7.72 7.04
CA ALA A 558 -23.72 -7.68 6.20
C ALA A 558 -23.95 -6.33 5.48
N ASN A 559 -23.45 -5.23 6.05
CA ASN A 559 -23.79 -3.86 5.63
C ASN A 559 -22.53 -3.04 5.28
N ASP A 560 -22.62 -2.21 4.23
CA ASP A 560 -21.51 -1.37 3.71
C ASP A 560 -21.46 0.00 4.37
N ARG A 561 -22.50 0.31 5.14
CA ARG A 561 -22.73 1.59 5.80
C ARG A 561 -22.66 2.80 4.87
N ASN A 562 -23.09 2.65 3.61
CA ASN A 562 -23.16 3.76 2.65
C ASN A 562 -24.38 4.69 2.85
N GLY A 563 -25.14 4.51 3.93
CA GLY A 563 -26.31 5.35 4.26
C GLY A 563 -27.62 4.80 3.69
N PRO A 564 -28.75 5.45 4.04
CA PRO A 564 -30.07 4.98 3.65
C PRO A 564 -30.31 5.11 2.14
N SER A 565 -31.32 4.41 1.65
CA SER A 565 -31.80 4.52 0.26
C SER A 565 -33.31 4.65 0.22
N LEU A 566 -33.81 5.48 -0.69
CA LEU A 566 -35.24 5.68 -0.89
C LEU A 566 -35.89 4.37 -1.36
N TYR A 567 -36.80 3.82 -0.55
CA TYR A 567 -37.46 2.54 -0.77
C TYR A 567 -38.84 2.70 -1.41
N SER A 568 -39.72 3.51 -0.81
CA SER A 568 -41.06 3.76 -1.32
C SER A 568 -41.50 5.21 -1.11
N VAL A 569 -42.47 5.63 -1.91
CA VAL A 569 -43.16 6.92 -1.79
C VAL A 569 -44.66 6.66 -1.80
N THR A 570 -45.39 7.36 -0.97
CA THR A 570 -46.85 7.33 -0.91
C THR A 570 -47.36 8.74 -0.82
N ARG A 571 -48.28 9.11 -1.72
CA ARG A 571 -49.05 10.33 -1.60
C ARG A 571 -50.19 10.06 -0.62
N VAL A 572 -50.14 10.65 0.56
CA VAL A 572 -51.19 10.48 1.57
C VAL A 572 -52.40 11.35 1.21
N ASP A 573 -52.14 12.59 0.81
CA ASP A 573 -53.14 13.53 0.31
C ASP A 573 -52.49 14.58 -0.62
N ALA A 574 -53.17 15.69 -0.94
CA ALA A 574 -52.65 16.73 -1.85
C ALA A 574 -51.53 17.62 -1.26
N GLN A 575 -51.19 17.44 0.02
CA GLN A 575 -50.26 18.24 0.81
C GLN A 575 -49.24 17.38 1.57
N THR A 576 -49.47 16.07 1.67
CA THR A 576 -48.70 15.16 2.51
C THR A 576 -48.12 14.01 1.68
N VAL A 577 -46.81 13.84 1.78
CA VAL A 577 -46.06 12.76 1.12
C VAL A 577 -45.30 11.97 2.17
N TYR A 578 -45.52 10.66 2.20
CA TYR A 578 -44.80 9.74 3.08
C TYR A 578 -43.73 9.00 2.28
N CYS A 579 -42.48 9.08 2.73
CA CYS A 579 -41.36 8.38 2.11
C CYS A 579 -40.78 7.37 3.09
N VAL A 580 -40.55 6.13 2.64
CA VAL A 580 -39.88 5.09 3.42
C VAL A 580 -38.48 4.89 2.88
N TYR A 581 -37.53 4.71 3.79
CA TYR A 581 -36.13 4.47 3.46
C TYR A 581 -35.68 3.12 4.00
N ASP A 582 -34.92 2.37 3.20
CA ASP A 582 -34.12 1.26 3.72
C ASP A 582 -32.93 1.85 4.48
N LEU A 583 -32.72 1.40 5.73
CA LEU A 583 -31.65 1.91 6.59
C LEU A 583 -30.27 1.39 6.20
N ASN A 584 -30.21 0.28 5.45
CA ASN A 584 -28.97 -0.35 4.98
C ASN A 584 -27.94 -0.57 6.11
N GLY A 585 -28.43 -0.99 7.27
CA GLY A 585 -27.63 -1.28 8.46
C GLY A 585 -27.46 -0.11 9.44
N ALA A 586 -28.03 1.06 9.17
CA ALA A 586 -28.17 2.11 10.18
C ALA A 586 -29.21 1.70 11.24
N ASP A 587 -29.03 2.20 12.46
CA ASP A 587 -29.92 1.93 13.59
C ASP A 587 -31.14 2.86 13.58
N SER A 588 -31.03 4.06 13.00
CA SER A 588 -32.14 5.00 12.80
C SER A 588 -31.89 6.02 11.69
N LEU A 589 -32.88 6.84 11.37
CA LEU A 589 -32.77 8.05 10.55
C LEU A 589 -32.79 9.31 11.41
N GLU A 590 -32.10 10.33 10.91
CA GLU A 590 -32.31 11.72 11.31
C GLU A 590 -32.44 12.62 10.07
N LEU A 591 -33.13 13.73 10.23
CA LEU A 591 -33.11 14.85 9.29
C LEU A 591 -32.27 15.98 9.89
N ALA A 592 -31.00 16.05 9.50
CA ALA A 592 -30.10 17.11 9.91
C ALA A 592 -30.30 18.33 9.01
N ASN A 593 -30.95 19.37 9.52
CA ASN A 593 -31.28 20.59 8.78
C ASN A 593 -30.50 21.79 9.35
N THR A 594 -29.18 21.83 9.10
CA THR A 594 -28.26 22.81 9.69
C THR A 594 -28.07 24.08 8.86
N ALA A 595 -28.54 24.08 7.61
CA ALA A 595 -28.43 25.21 6.68
C ALA A 595 -29.44 26.34 6.99
N TYR A 596 -30.51 26.43 6.19
CA TYR A 596 -31.52 27.48 6.20
C TYR A 596 -32.73 27.16 7.08
N ALA A 597 -32.54 26.36 8.14
CA ALA A 597 -33.53 26.03 9.17
C ALA A 597 -34.99 25.77 8.70
N SER A 598 -35.25 25.36 7.45
CA SER A 598 -36.63 25.19 6.94
C SER A 598 -36.74 24.52 5.55
N GLU A 599 -35.66 23.96 5.02
CA GLU A 599 -35.75 23.35 3.68
C GLU A 599 -36.42 21.95 3.73
N TYR A 600 -36.26 21.26 4.86
CA TYR A 600 -36.85 19.97 5.26
C TYR A 600 -36.71 18.80 4.29
N HIS A 601 -36.24 18.97 3.06
CA HIS A 601 -36.19 17.90 2.06
C HIS A 601 -34.97 16.98 2.18
N GLY A 602 -33.98 17.33 3.00
CA GLY A 602 -32.85 16.43 3.32
C GLY A 602 -32.07 15.86 2.13
N GLY A 603 -32.00 16.58 1.00
CA GLY A 603 -31.37 16.11 -0.24
C GLY A 603 -32.32 15.40 -1.21
N MET A 604 -33.59 15.26 -0.85
CA MET A 604 -34.65 14.84 -1.77
C MET A 604 -34.98 15.97 -2.76
N SER A 605 -35.60 15.62 -3.86
CA SER A 605 -36.28 16.60 -4.73
C SER A 605 -37.65 16.07 -5.08
N PHE A 606 -38.68 16.88 -4.85
CA PHE A 606 -40.06 16.55 -5.17
C PHE A 606 -40.52 17.33 -6.40
N SER A 607 -41.36 16.73 -7.23
CA SER A 607 -41.91 17.37 -8.43
C SER A 607 -43.28 16.78 -8.78
N THR A 608 -44.07 17.53 -9.56
CA THR A 608 -45.29 17.05 -10.23
C THR A 608 -45.03 16.54 -11.65
N ALA A 609 -43.78 16.57 -12.11
CA ALA A 609 -43.37 16.09 -13.43
C ALA A 609 -42.30 15.00 -13.33
N ALA A 610 -42.43 13.98 -14.19
CA ALA A 610 -41.45 12.91 -14.35
C ALA A 610 -40.16 13.34 -15.08
N THR A 611 -40.10 14.57 -15.59
CA THR A 611 -39.09 15.00 -16.54
C THR A 611 -38.01 15.89 -15.93
N LYS A 612 -36.79 15.78 -16.49
CA LYS A 612 -35.67 16.70 -16.25
C LYS A 612 -35.69 17.78 -17.35
N SER A 613 -35.37 19.03 -17.01
CA SER A 613 -35.25 20.13 -17.96
C SER A 613 -33.93 20.87 -17.72
N GLY A 614 -33.09 20.97 -18.75
CA GLY A 614 -31.81 21.70 -18.71
C GLY A 614 -30.89 21.28 -17.55
N GLY A 615 -30.73 19.97 -17.29
CA GLY A 615 -29.87 19.47 -16.22
C GLY A 615 -30.47 19.50 -14.81
N THR A 616 -31.71 19.93 -14.65
CA THR A 616 -32.39 20.00 -13.35
C THR A 616 -33.72 19.26 -13.36
N ILE A 617 -34.20 18.86 -12.18
CA ILE A 617 -35.55 18.33 -12.03
C ILE A 617 -36.53 19.47 -12.30
N ALA A 618 -37.44 19.29 -13.25
CA ALA A 618 -38.42 20.33 -13.58
C ALA A 618 -39.36 20.56 -12.38
N THR A 619 -39.67 21.82 -12.09
CA THR A 619 -40.66 22.19 -11.06
C THR A 619 -40.35 21.60 -9.67
N LYS A 620 -39.16 21.87 -9.13
CA LYS A 620 -38.81 21.43 -7.77
C LYS A 620 -39.77 22.04 -6.74
N LEU A 621 -40.27 21.20 -5.84
CA LEU A 621 -41.18 21.57 -4.77
C LEU A 621 -40.52 21.30 -3.42
N TYR A 622 -40.73 22.22 -2.48
CA TYR A 622 -40.09 22.20 -1.17
C TYR A 622 -41.12 21.95 -0.07
N PRO A 623 -40.86 21.02 0.85
CA PRO A 623 -41.72 20.79 2.00
C PRO A 623 -41.66 21.97 2.97
N THR A 624 -42.79 22.25 3.62
CA THR A 624 -42.93 23.22 4.71
C THR A 624 -42.72 22.59 6.08
N GLY A 625 -42.68 21.26 6.18
CA GLY A 625 -42.39 20.53 7.41
C GLY A 625 -42.06 19.06 7.14
N ALA A 626 -41.49 18.40 8.16
CA ALA A 626 -41.20 16.97 8.13
C ALA A 626 -41.35 16.35 9.53
N THR A 627 -41.85 15.12 9.59
CA THR A 627 -41.90 14.30 10.82
C THR A 627 -41.27 12.94 10.53
N VAL A 628 -40.19 12.60 11.23
CA VAL A 628 -39.55 11.28 11.16
C VAL A 628 -40.34 10.32 12.07
N ASP A 629 -40.58 9.10 11.60
CA ASP A 629 -41.23 8.08 12.44
C ASP A 629 -40.46 7.86 13.75
N ALA A 630 -41.18 7.61 14.84
CA ALA A 630 -40.58 7.48 16.16
C ALA A 630 -39.58 6.33 16.27
N SER A 631 -39.74 5.25 15.49
CA SER A 631 -38.84 4.10 15.53
C SER A 631 -38.80 3.35 14.20
N PRO A 632 -37.65 2.76 13.82
CA PRO A 632 -37.56 1.85 12.69
C PRO A 632 -38.44 0.60 12.83
N ALA A 633 -38.90 0.08 11.70
CA ALA A 633 -39.57 -1.21 11.60
C ALA A 633 -39.02 -2.01 10.40
N GLY A 634 -38.59 -3.26 10.63
CA GLY A 634 -38.12 -4.16 9.56
C GLY A 634 -36.90 -3.63 8.78
N GLY A 635 -35.98 -2.91 9.44
CA GLY A 635 -34.81 -2.30 8.79
C GLY A 635 -35.13 -1.06 7.94
N ARG A 636 -36.34 -0.51 8.10
CA ARG A 636 -36.82 0.69 7.41
C ARG A 636 -37.33 1.72 8.40
N GLN A 637 -37.35 2.97 7.98
CA GLN A 637 -37.98 4.05 8.73
C GLN A 637 -38.51 5.11 7.76
N GLY A 638 -39.65 5.72 8.09
CA GLY A 638 -40.30 6.70 7.25
C GLY A 638 -40.10 8.14 7.69
N ILE A 639 -40.38 9.05 6.75
CA ILE A 639 -40.50 10.48 6.98
C ILE A 639 -41.78 10.96 6.28
N THR A 640 -42.63 11.64 7.03
CA THR A 640 -43.79 12.36 6.49
C THR A 640 -43.40 13.79 6.19
N PHE A 641 -43.44 14.19 4.92
CA PHE A 641 -43.22 15.55 4.47
C PHE A 641 -44.56 16.26 4.22
N THR A 642 -44.67 17.49 4.72
CA THR A 642 -45.82 18.37 4.53
C THR A 642 -45.47 19.49 3.56
N PHE A 643 -46.40 19.88 2.70
CA PHE A 643 -46.26 20.91 1.69
C PHE A 643 -47.39 21.94 1.80
N ALA A 644 -47.30 23.01 1.03
CA ALA A 644 -48.39 23.98 0.91
C ALA A 644 -49.67 23.33 0.33
N ALA A 645 -50.82 23.96 0.57
CA ALA A 645 -52.11 23.44 0.13
C ALA A 645 -52.16 23.20 -1.39
N ASN A 646 -52.71 22.04 -1.78
CA ASN A 646 -52.88 21.62 -3.18
C ASN A 646 -51.58 21.54 -4.00
N THR A 647 -50.43 21.30 -3.35
CA THR A 647 -49.14 21.14 -4.04
C THR A 647 -49.12 19.92 -4.98
N PHE A 648 -49.74 18.81 -4.59
CA PHE A 648 -49.81 17.57 -5.38
C PHE A 648 -51.26 17.18 -5.70
N PRO A 649 -51.93 17.85 -6.67
CA PRO A 649 -53.28 17.48 -7.06
C PRO A 649 -53.35 16.12 -7.78
N GLY A 650 -52.22 15.64 -8.30
CA GLY A 650 -52.07 14.34 -8.99
C GLY A 650 -50.85 13.58 -8.48
N THR A 651 -49.99 13.12 -9.39
CA THR A 651 -48.81 12.31 -9.04
C THR A 651 -47.69 13.14 -8.40
N VAL A 652 -47.07 12.62 -7.34
CA VAL A 652 -45.79 13.09 -6.83
C VAL A 652 -44.65 12.25 -7.42
N TYR A 653 -43.56 12.90 -7.80
CA TYR A 653 -42.30 12.30 -8.21
C TYR A 653 -41.23 12.69 -7.18
N ALA A 654 -40.63 11.70 -6.51
CA ALA A 654 -39.58 11.93 -5.53
C ALA A 654 -38.26 11.32 -6.00
N TRP A 655 -37.25 12.18 -6.07
CA TRP A 655 -35.87 11.84 -6.36
C TRP A 655 -35.09 11.81 -5.05
N ALA A 656 -34.17 10.86 -4.90
CA ALA A 656 -33.21 10.89 -3.80
C ALA A 656 -32.10 11.93 -4.08
N ALA A 657 -30.94 11.81 -3.42
CA ALA A 657 -29.84 12.77 -3.57
C ALA A 657 -29.39 12.94 -5.05
N TYR A 658 -29.84 14.01 -5.69
CA TYR A 658 -29.62 14.30 -7.12
C TYR A 658 -29.14 15.73 -7.37
N GLY A 659 -28.26 15.89 -8.35
CA GLY A 659 -27.54 17.15 -8.66
C GLY A 659 -26.19 17.26 -7.94
N LYS A 660 -25.37 18.24 -8.34
CA LYS A 660 -24.01 18.46 -7.82
C LYS A 660 -23.97 18.84 -6.33
N ASN A 661 -24.96 19.60 -5.86
CA ASN A 661 -25.13 20.00 -4.46
C ASN A 661 -26.53 19.62 -3.97
N PRO A 662 -26.84 18.32 -3.78
CA PRO A 662 -28.20 17.91 -3.42
C PRO A 662 -28.58 18.38 -2.02
N PHE A 663 -27.61 18.51 -1.11
CA PHE A 663 -27.83 18.90 0.28
C PHE A 663 -27.74 20.41 0.53
N ASN A 664 -27.37 21.20 -0.49
CA ASN A 664 -27.31 22.65 -0.44
C ASN A 664 -27.68 23.27 -1.81
N PRO A 665 -28.95 23.14 -2.24
CA PRO A 665 -29.31 23.44 -3.62
C PRO A 665 -29.46 24.94 -3.91
N ASN A 666 -29.55 25.80 -2.88
CA ASN A 666 -29.58 27.25 -3.04
C ASN A 666 -28.21 27.86 -3.42
N ASP A 667 -27.12 27.10 -3.24
CA ASP A 667 -25.74 27.49 -3.57
C ASP A 667 -25.32 27.00 -4.98
N ASN A 668 -26.28 26.58 -5.82
CA ASN A 668 -25.99 25.98 -7.12
C ASN A 668 -25.45 26.95 -8.19
N ASN A 669 -25.56 28.27 -7.97
CA ASN A 669 -25.31 29.32 -8.97
C ASN A 669 -24.31 30.42 -8.54
N THR A 670 -23.72 30.32 -7.35
CA THR A 670 -22.69 31.23 -6.84
C THR A 670 -21.31 30.70 -7.24
N ASN A 671 -20.50 31.52 -7.92
CA ASN A 671 -19.17 31.18 -8.47
C ASN A 671 -18.09 30.80 -7.41
N THR A 672 -18.47 30.43 -6.20
CA THR A 672 -17.61 30.22 -5.02
C THR A 672 -17.79 28.86 -4.34
N ASP A 673 -17.78 27.77 -5.14
CA ASP A 673 -17.53 26.36 -4.76
C ASP A 673 -18.76 25.43 -4.62
N PRO A 674 -18.71 24.19 -5.18
CA PRO A 674 -19.70 23.17 -4.89
C PRO A 674 -19.12 22.13 -3.93
N ILE A 675 -19.80 21.98 -2.78
CA ILE A 675 -19.48 21.20 -1.57
C ILE A 675 -18.54 21.95 -0.61
N ASN A 676 -19.15 22.76 0.25
CA ASN A 676 -18.50 23.68 1.17
C ASN A 676 -17.49 23.03 2.14
N LEU A 677 -16.42 23.78 2.49
CA LEU A 677 -15.54 23.54 3.65
C LEU A 677 -16.30 23.38 4.97
N ASP A 678 -17.58 23.71 5.04
CA ASP A 678 -18.39 23.61 6.24
C ASP A 678 -19.79 23.05 5.93
N MET A 679 -19.82 21.85 5.34
CA MET A 679 -21.12 21.22 5.08
C MET A 679 -21.93 20.99 6.36
N ALA A 680 -21.27 20.79 7.51
CA ALA A 680 -21.96 20.54 8.77
C ALA A 680 -22.90 21.69 9.14
N ASN A 681 -22.59 22.94 8.75
CA ASN A 681 -23.42 24.12 9.01
C ASN A 681 -24.23 24.61 7.79
N LYS A 682 -24.07 23.99 6.61
CA LYS A 682 -24.69 24.46 5.37
C LYS A 682 -25.54 23.42 4.66
N ALA A 683 -25.81 22.27 5.28
CA ALA A 683 -26.50 21.18 4.62
C ALA A 683 -27.83 20.80 5.27
N SER A 684 -28.79 20.43 4.43
CA SER A 684 -30.00 19.71 4.82
C SER A 684 -29.88 18.27 4.33
N MET A 685 -29.75 17.30 5.25
CA MET A 685 -29.48 15.89 4.93
C MET A 685 -30.40 14.95 5.71
N ILE A 686 -31.01 13.99 5.01
CA ILE A 686 -31.45 12.74 5.64
C ILE A 686 -30.22 11.88 5.86
N ARG A 687 -30.01 11.40 7.09
CA ARG A 687 -28.83 10.60 7.46
C ARG A 687 -29.25 9.33 8.17
N GLY A 688 -28.59 8.23 7.86
CA GLY A 688 -28.60 7.05 8.71
C GLY A 688 -27.64 7.25 9.87
N VAL A 689 -28.09 6.94 11.09
CA VAL A 689 -27.31 7.01 12.33
C VAL A 689 -26.95 5.60 12.76
N TYR A 690 -25.66 5.35 12.97
CA TYR A 690 -25.13 4.06 13.43
C TYR A 690 -24.76 4.17 14.92
N SER A 691 -24.77 3.04 15.60
CA SER A 691 -24.54 2.88 17.04
C SER A 691 -23.19 3.41 17.54
N ASP A 692 -22.18 3.49 16.68
CA ASP A 692 -20.88 4.11 16.96
C ASP A 692 -20.87 5.63 16.73
N GLY A 693 -22.03 6.22 16.45
CA GLY A 693 -22.20 7.64 16.19
C GLY A 693 -21.88 8.06 14.75
N MET A 694 -21.47 7.14 13.87
CA MET A 694 -21.29 7.45 12.46
C MET A 694 -22.62 7.90 11.85
N LYS A 695 -22.55 8.89 10.96
CA LYS A 695 -23.70 9.43 10.22
C LYS A 695 -23.38 9.47 8.73
N VAL A 696 -24.30 8.97 7.91
CA VAL A 696 -24.09 8.89 6.45
C VAL A 696 -25.36 9.32 5.73
N ALA A 697 -25.21 10.26 4.79
CA ALA A 697 -26.34 10.84 4.07
C ALA A 697 -27.06 9.83 3.16
N LEU A 698 -28.31 10.16 2.83
CA LEU A 698 -29.11 9.47 1.82
C LEU A 698 -28.36 9.37 0.50
N ARG A 699 -28.34 8.16 -0.07
CA ARG A 699 -27.72 7.87 -1.36
C ARG A 699 -28.58 8.35 -2.53
N PRO A 700 -27.99 8.59 -3.72
CA PRO A 700 -28.77 8.70 -4.94
C PRO A 700 -29.59 7.43 -5.19
N ARG A 701 -30.66 7.56 -5.96
CA ARG A 701 -31.44 6.43 -6.47
C ARG A 701 -31.05 6.23 -7.93
N PHE A 702 -30.31 5.17 -8.24
CA PHE A 702 -30.02 4.78 -9.62
C PHE A 702 -30.58 3.38 -9.89
N THR A 703 -31.38 3.28 -10.94
CA THR A 703 -32.02 2.05 -11.40
C THR A 703 -31.58 1.72 -12.83
N THR A 704 -31.68 0.45 -13.21
CA THR A 704 -31.32 -0.05 -14.55
C THR A 704 -32.27 0.44 -15.64
N ASP A 705 -33.54 0.67 -15.31
CA ASP A 705 -34.56 1.23 -16.21
C ASP A 705 -34.43 2.75 -16.44
N SER A 706 -33.39 3.37 -15.86
CA SER A 706 -33.13 4.81 -15.89
C SER A 706 -34.11 5.71 -15.14
N LEU A 707 -35.10 5.14 -14.44
CA LEU A 707 -36.04 5.87 -13.58
C LEU A 707 -35.42 6.15 -12.19
N ASP A 708 -34.64 7.23 -12.07
CA ASP A 708 -34.00 7.63 -10.78
C ASP A 708 -34.97 8.13 -9.70
N TYR A 709 -36.27 7.94 -9.87
CA TYR A 709 -37.34 8.40 -9.00
C TYR A 709 -38.24 7.28 -8.54
N LEU A 710 -39.06 7.62 -7.56
CA LEU A 710 -40.30 6.92 -7.26
C LEU A 710 -41.47 7.87 -7.47
N SER A 711 -42.63 7.31 -7.79
CA SER A 711 -43.86 8.08 -7.95
C SER A 711 -45.03 7.47 -7.19
N ALA A 712 -45.96 8.32 -6.76
CA ALA A 712 -47.21 7.92 -6.15
C ALA A 712 -48.36 8.85 -6.61
N SER A 713 -49.53 8.29 -6.88
CA SER A 713 -50.71 9.02 -7.38
C SER A 713 -51.83 9.04 -6.35
#